data_AF-A0A497PHY7-F1
#
_entry.id   AF-A0A497PHY7-F1
#
_cell.length_a   1.000
_cell.length_b   1.000
_cell.length_c   1.000
_cell.angle_alpha   90.00
_cell.angle_beta   90.00
_cell.angle_gamma   90.00
#
_symmetry.space_group_name_H-M   'P 1'
#
loop_
_entity.id
_entity.type
_entity.pdbx_description
1 polymer ?
#
loop_
_entity_poly.entity_id
_entity_poly.type
_entity_poly.pdbx_seq_one_letter_code
_entity_poly.pdbx_strand_id
1 'polypeptide(L)'
;MTEIGSSSSSYEDLHRREKKLPRVRTTEGTMESFRAERIVESLVLEAGLSRANAQLVASIVMDRIVASGIKFLSGPLIREMCNSVLAELGFEHERIRYTRVGVPMYDLDQLIMNPGQHTSNANLMRNPETIAKLVHDQVMEQHTFLTIPSHLADAHLRGDIYIKDREYFSTRDYCATWDLRQIFLLGIAPDGLGGVHSSAAGPARHLSVAINHAAIWLAAAQSSFAGGQGYFYFNTFLAPFLTGKSYDEIKQAAQQLVFTLTQQYVARGGQVIFSSVDLTPGIPRIMRDVPAVLPGGKTGTLTYADFEDEANRFFDAFMEVMIEGDANGKAFNFPKPNIVLRKEFMKPEFDDSWHLVAELTAKFGSPYFENYLNWRSSIEAGCSSCCSHLWTASSEEELEEFLTGNMVFGASQMVTPNFGRAAWIGRADEDRFFAKLDEYLELCKEVILEKKRLMDKLIASGSVPFYTQPKPNGDPLIDISKREFLIGTVGFEEMVHILTDHHLHEREGARFGIKVLKYVRQRADEFHEETGLNFGVTRTPAESAAGRLARKDWRSYPGIRKYLKGTGPTDVYYTNSTTLDVAAAIPLSERIKKEGMFHPYLDGGALTHIYLGEANPNPDALWSLTKKIATQTLNAYWAFTKDILSCPKCYYQTGIDWRRTSFTSITELDNIQCPRCGYVGCDVFSRVTGYVQSVATWNSSKKQEFINRHRYAV
;
A
#
# COMPACT_ATOMS: atom_id res chain seq x y z
N MET A 1 16.77 -47.69 -13.25
CA MET A 1 16.97 -48.57 -14.43
C MET A 1 17.97 -47.90 -15.35
N THR A 2 19.02 -48.66 -15.69
CA THR A 2 20.01 -48.46 -16.79
C THR A 2 20.84 -47.16 -16.80
N GLU A 3 22.13 -47.35 -16.51
CA GLU A 3 23.25 -46.48 -16.91
C GLU A 3 23.08 -46.04 -18.38
N ILE A 4 22.89 -44.75 -18.60
CA ILE A 4 23.02 -44.16 -19.94
C ILE A 4 24.50 -43.90 -20.13
N GLY A 5 25.12 -44.82 -20.85
CA GLY A 5 26.53 -44.78 -21.22
C GLY A 5 26.90 -43.49 -21.95
N SER A 6 28.14 -43.10 -21.68
CA SER A 6 28.92 -42.10 -22.39
C SER A 6 28.83 -42.27 -23.92
N SER A 7 28.10 -41.36 -24.58
CA SER A 7 28.45 -40.93 -25.93
C SER A 7 28.90 -39.48 -25.85
N SER A 8 30.21 -39.25 -25.78
CA SER A 8 30.79 -37.95 -26.06
C SER A 8 30.49 -37.60 -27.52
N SER A 9 29.38 -36.93 -27.81
CA SER A 9 29.24 -36.29 -29.12
C SER A 9 30.30 -35.19 -29.17
N SER A 10 31.35 -35.40 -29.96
CA SER A 10 32.44 -34.44 -30.07
C SER A 10 31.88 -33.12 -30.59
N TYR A 11 32.55 -32.02 -30.25
CA TYR A 11 32.24 -30.67 -30.73
C TYR A 11 32.07 -30.59 -32.26
N GLU A 12 32.82 -31.43 -32.99
CA GLU A 12 32.77 -31.54 -34.45
C GLU A 12 31.44 -32.09 -34.99
N ASP A 13 30.73 -32.90 -34.20
CA ASP A 13 29.44 -33.49 -34.60
C ASP A 13 28.30 -32.46 -34.57
N LEU A 14 28.30 -31.54 -33.60
CA LEU A 14 27.37 -30.42 -33.56
C LEU A 14 27.54 -29.53 -34.79
N HIS A 15 28.77 -29.14 -35.11
CA HIS A 15 29.06 -28.20 -36.20
C HIS A 15 28.68 -28.76 -37.60
N ARG A 16 28.76 -30.08 -37.79
CA ARG A 16 28.30 -30.74 -39.02
C ARG A 16 26.77 -30.73 -39.16
N ARG A 17 26.05 -30.82 -38.04
CA ARG A 17 24.57 -30.82 -37.98
C ARG A 17 23.98 -29.42 -38.19
N GLU A 18 24.69 -28.36 -37.80
CA GLU A 18 24.25 -26.95 -37.95
C GLU A 18 23.87 -26.56 -39.37
N LYS A 19 24.62 -27.03 -40.39
CA LYS A 19 24.38 -26.69 -41.81
C LYS A 19 23.01 -27.16 -42.33
N LYS A 20 22.36 -28.10 -41.63
CA LYS A 20 21.05 -28.66 -41.99
C LYS A 20 19.89 -27.97 -41.28
N LEU A 21 20.18 -27.03 -40.37
CA LEU A 21 19.18 -26.32 -39.59
C LEU A 21 18.75 -25.01 -40.28
N PRO A 22 17.50 -24.57 -40.09
CA PRO A 22 17.02 -23.33 -40.66
C PRO A 22 17.76 -22.12 -40.08
N ARG A 23 17.77 -21.02 -40.83
CA ARG A 23 18.31 -19.74 -40.36
C ARG A 23 17.48 -19.20 -39.20
N VAL A 24 18.15 -18.49 -38.28
CA VAL A 24 17.56 -17.90 -37.08
C VAL A 24 17.37 -16.40 -37.29
N ARG A 25 16.18 -15.88 -37.01
CA ARG A 25 15.92 -14.43 -36.93
C ARG A 25 16.48 -13.88 -35.62
N THR A 26 17.36 -12.90 -35.72
CA THR A 26 17.95 -12.19 -34.58
C THR A 26 17.04 -11.05 -34.10
N THR A 27 17.35 -10.50 -32.93
CA THR A 27 16.69 -9.31 -32.38
C THR A 27 16.92 -8.06 -33.25
N GLU A 28 18.00 -8.03 -34.04
CA GLU A 28 18.29 -6.96 -35.01
C GLU A 28 17.50 -7.11 -36.32
N GLY A 29 16.66 -8.14 -36.43
CA GLY A 29 15.85 -8.41 -37.62
C GLY A 29 16.61 -9.09 -38.76
N THR A 30 17.89 -9.45 -38.57
CA THR A 30 18.69 -10.18 -39.55
C THR A 30 18.41 -11.69 -39.47
N MET A 31 18.64 -12.40 -40.58
CA MET A 31 18.63 -13.86 -40.59
C MET A 31 20.08 -14.35 -40.52
N GLU A 32 20.41 -15.21 -39.55
CA GLU A 32 21.76 -15.75 -39.39
C GLU A 32 21.74 -17.28 -39.46
N SER A 33 22.89 -17.90 -39.75
CA SER A 33 23.03 -19.34 -39.67
C SER A 33 22.90 -19.82 -38.23
N PHE A 34 22.25 -20.97 -38.03
CA PHE A 34 22.15 -21.58 -36.71
C PHE A 34 23.54 -21.93 -36.17
N ARG A 35 23.78 -21.63 -34.89
CA ARG A 35 25.02 -21.94 -34.16
C ARG A 35 24.69 -22.52 -32.79
N ALA A 36 25.01 -23.79 -32.57
CA ALA A 36 24.83 -24.49 -31.31
C ALA A 36 25.67 -23.87 -30.19
N GLU A 37 26.87 -23.39 -30.51
CA GLU A 37 27.75 -22.71 -29.53
C GLU A 37 27.06 -21.54 -28.84
N ARG A 38 26.20 -20.78 -29.54
CA ARG A 38 25.46 -19.67 -28.92
C ARG A 38 24.47 -20.14 -27.85
N ILE A 39 23.89 -21.33 -28.03
CA ILE A 39 23.03 -21.94 -27.00
C ILE A 39 23.89 -22.34 -25.80
N VAL A 40 25.04 -22.98 -26.06
CA VAL A 40 25.97 -23.42 -25.00
C VAL A 40 26.47 -22.23 -24.19
N GLU A 41 26.97 -21.18 -24.85
CA GLU A 41 27.46 -19.94 -24.22
C GLU A 41 26.37 -19.27 -23.39
N SER A 42 25.15 -19.15 -23.94
CA SER A 42 24.01 -18.53 -23.26
C SER A 42 23.57 -19.33 -22.02
N LEU A 43 23.52 -20.67 -22.09
CA LEU A 43 23.20 -21.52 -20.93
C LEU A 43 24.27 -21.48 -19.85
N VAL A 44 25.55 -21.43 -20.22
CA VAL A 44 26.65 -21.30 -19.26
C VAL A 44 26.60 -19.94 -18.57
N LEU A 45 26.47 -18.85 -19.35
CA LEU A 45 26.51 -17.48 -18.84
C LEU A 45 25.27 -17.14 -17.99
N GLU A 46 24.08 -17.39 -18.53
CA GLU A 46 22.83 -16.90 -17.95
C GLU A 46 22.25 -17.89 -16.92
N ALA A 47 22.26 -19.19 -17.25
CA ALA A 47 21.70 -20.23 -16.40
C ALA A 47 22.72 -20.81 -15.40
N GLY A 48 24.02 -20.62 -15.64
CA GLY A 48 25.09 -21.18 -14.81
C GLY A 48 25.33 -22.68 -15.04
N LEU A 49 24.90 -23.23 -16.18
CA LEU A 49 25.14 -24.64 -16.49
C LEU A 49 26.64 -24.93 -16.66
N SER A 50 27.06 -26.16 -16.33
CA SER A 50 28.35 -26.66 -16.78
C SER A 50 28.39 -26.74 -18.30
N ARG A 51 29.55 -26.51 -18.91
CA ARG A 51 29.70 -26.55 -20.38
C ARG A 51 29.26 -27.90 -20.96
N ALA A 52 29.51 -29.00 -20.26
CA ALA A 52 29.10 -30.35 -20.67
C ALA A 52 27.56 -30.50 -20.68
N ASN A 53 26.87 -30.06 -19.62
CA ASN A 53 25.41 -30.11 -19.58
C ASN A 53 24.80 -29.16 -20.60
N ALA A 54 25.40 -27.98 -20.82
CA ALA A 54 24.93 -27.03 -21.82
C ALA A 54 25.06 -27.60 -23.26
N GLN A 55 26.13 -28.35 -23.54
CA GLN A 55 26.29 -29.09 -24.79
C GLN A 55 25.24 -30.19 -24.96
N LEU A 56 24.93 -30.94 -23.90
CA LEU A 56 23.86 -31.94 -23.91
C LEU A 56 22.50 -31.30 -24.24
N VAL A 57 22.15 -30.20 -23.57
CA VAL A 57 20.91 -29.44 -23.83
C VAL A 57 20.88 -28.97 -25.28
N ALA A 58 21.97 -28.35 -25.77
CA ALA A 58 22.06 -27.86 -27.14
C ALA A 58 21.86 -28.99 -28.17
N SER A 59 22.46 -30.17 -27.95
CA SER A 59 22.31 -31.33 -28.84
C SER A 59 20.85 -31.81 -28.91
N ILE A 60 20.16 -31.92 -27.77
CA ILE A 60 18.75 -32.34 -27.72
C ILE A 60 17.85 -31.30 -28.39
N VAL A 61 18.11 -30.00 -28.18
CA VAL A 61 17.37 -28.92 -28.85
C VAL A 61 17.56 -28.99 -30.37
N MET A 62 18.77 -29.26 -30.84
CA MET A 62 19.02 -29.46 -32.28
C MET A 62 18.23 -30.64 -32.83
N ASP A 63 18.17 -31.77 -32.13
CA ASP A 63 17.38 -32.93 -32.55
C ASP A 63 15.88 -32.59 -32.64
N ARG A 64 15.35 -31.79 -31.71
CA ARG A 64 13.97 -31.30 -31.76
C ARG A 64 13.70 -30.40 -32.93
N ILE A 65 14.62 -29.50 -33.25
CA ILE A 65 14.48 -28.60 -34.41
C ILE A 65 14.42 -29.43 -35.69
N VAL A 66 15.29 -30.43 -35.84
CA VAL A 66 15.26 -31.34 -37.00
C VAL A 66 13.94 -32.11 -37.04
N ALA A 67 13.54 -32.74 -35.93
CA ALA A 67 12.36 -33.60 -35.88
C ALA A 67 11.04 -32.84 -36.09
N SER A 68 10.96 -31.59 -35.63
CA SER A 68 9.75 -30.75 -35.73
C SER A 68 9.49 -30.19 -37.13
N GLY A 69 10.49 -30.19 -38.02
CA GLY A 69 10.37 -29.61 -39.36
C GLY A 69 10.11 -28.09 -39.34
N ILE A 70 10.47 -27.40 -38.27
CA ILE A 70 10.24 -25.96 -38.12
C ILE A 70 10.97 -25.18 -39.22
N LYS A 71 10.22 -24.32 -39.92
CA LYS A 71 10.74 -23.54 -41.05
C LYS A 71 11.35 -22.20 -40.63
N PHE A 72 10.99 -21.71 -39.44
CA PHE A 72 11.37 -20.39 -38.95
C PHE A 72 11.83 -20.50 -37.50
N LEU A 73 13.08 -20.10 -37.23
CA LEU A 73 13.63 -20.03 -35.89
C LEU A 73 13.82 -18.58 -35.45
N SER A 74 13.63 -18.34 -34.16
CA SER A 74 13.97 -17.10 -33.49
C SER A 74 14.69 -17.42 -32.18
N GLY A 75 15.46 -16.47 -31.67
CA GLY A 75 16.09 -16.59 -30.34
C GLY A 75 15.10 -16.99 -29.24
N PRO A 76 13.92 -16.34 -29.11
CA PRO A 76 12.90 -16.73 -28.15
C PRO A 76 12.42 -18.18 -28.31
N LEU A 77 12.16 -18.66 -29.53
CA LEU A 77 11.70 -20.02 -29.75
C LEU A 77 12.77 -21.06 -29.35
N ILE A 78 14.04 -20.79 -29.67
CA ILE A 78 15.16 -21.63 -29.24
C ILE A 78 15.25 -21.65 -27.71
N ARG A 79 15.11 -20.50 -27.05
CA ARG A 79 15.11 -20.41 -25.58
C ARG A 79 13.99 -21.23 -24.94
N GLU A 80 12.78 -21.19 -25.49
CA GLU A 80 11.67 -22.03 -25.00
C GLU A 80 11.96 -23.53 -25.17
N MET A 81 12.58 -23.93 -26.29
CA MET A 81 13.03 -25.32 -26.46
C MET A 81 14.09 -25.71 -25.43
N CYS A 82 15.06 -24.83 -25.15
CA CYS A 82 16.05 -25.04 -24.09
C CYS A 82 15.38 -25.19 -22.73
N ASN A 83 14.44 -24.31 -22.36
CA ASN A 83 13.71 -24.40 -21.09
C ASN A 83 12.94 -25.70 -20.95
N SER A 84 12.31 -26.17 -22.03
CA SER A 84 11.65 -27.48 -22.05
C SER A 84 12.64 -28.62 -21.81
N VAL A 85 13.83 -28.59 -22.44
CA VAL A 85 14.85 -29.62 -22.23
C VAL A 85 15.44 -29.54 -20.81
N LEU A 86 15.69 -28.35 -20.28
CA LEU A 86 16.15 -28.17 -18.90
C LEU A 86 15.15 -28.78 -17.90
N ALA A 87 13.85 -28.55 -18.10
CA ALA A 87 12.80 -29.14 -17.27
C ALA A 87 12.83 -30.69 -17.30
N GLU A 88 12.96 -31.27 -18.49
CA GLU A 88 13.01 -32.74 -18.67
C GLU A 88 14.23 -33.39 -18.03
N LEU A 89 15.37 -32.67 -18.02
CA LEU A 89 16.60 -33.13 -17.39
C LEU A 89 16.63 -32.85 -15.88
N GLY A 90 15.59 -32.23 -15.31
CA GLY A 90 15.52 -31.90 -13.89
C GLY A 90 16.34 -30.67 -13.48
N PHE A 91 16.80 -29.85 -14.43
CA PHE A 91 17.54 -28.60 -14.18
C PHE A 91 16.59 -27.42 -13.88
N GLU A 92 15.77 -27.57 -12.84
CA GLU A 92 14.71 -26.59 -12.53
C GLU A 92 15.26 -25.21 -12.15
N HIS A 93 16.33 -25.15 -11.35
CA HIS A 93 16.94 -23.90 -10.93
C HIS A 93 17.53 -23.13 -12.13
N GLU A 94 18.22 -23.84 -13.03
CA GLU A 94 18.81 -23.27 -14.22
C GLU A 94 17.74 -22.87 -15.24
N ARG A 95 16.67 -23.65 -15.36
CA ARG A 95 15.48 -23.30 -16.16
C ARG A 95 14.86 -21.98 -15.69
N ILE A 96 14.67 -21.80 -14.38
CA ILE A 96 14.14 -20.56 -13.81
C ILE A 96 15.03 -19.36 -14.20
N ARG A 97 16.35 -19.49 -14.06
CA ARG A 97 17.32 -18.45 -14.47
C ARG A 97 17.31 -18.16 -15.97
N TYR A 98 17.04 -19.17 -16.79
CA TYR A 98 17.01 -19.07 -18.25
C TYR A 98 15.63 -18.65 -18.80
N THR A 99 14.61 -18.60 -17.95
CA THR A 99 13.23 -18.28 -18.30
C THR A 99 13.10 -16.83 -18.76
N ARG A 100 12.37 -16.62 -19.86
CA ARG A 100 11.98 -15.29 -20.30
C ARG A 100 10.71 -14.87 -19.57
N VAL A 101 10.76 -13.72 -18.92
CA VAL A 101 9.59 -13.08 -18.30
C VAL A 101 8.95 -12.11 -19.31
N GLY A 102 7.63 -12.10 -19.43
CA GLY A 102 6.95 -11.26 -20.42
C GLY A 102 5.42 -11.37 -20.41
N VAL A 103 4.79 -10.56 -21.26
CA VAL A 103 3.34 -10.52 -21.44
C VAL A 103 2.98 -11.13 -22.81
N PRO A 104 2.04 -12.09 -22.88
CA PRO A 104 1.52 -12.57 -24.16
C PRO A 104 0.93 -11.44 -25.01
N MET A 105 1.08 -11.50 -26.33
CA MET A 105 0.58 -10.44 -27.23
C MET A 105 -0.91 -10.14 -27.04
N TYR A 106 -1.74 -11.18 -26.91
CA TYR A 106 -3.18 -11.00 -26.66
C TYR A 106 -3.45 -10.25 -25.36
N ASP A 107 -2.76 -10.60 -24.28
CA ASP A 107 -2.93 -9.94 -22.97
C ASP A 107 -2.45 -8.49 -23.03
N LEU A 108 -1.33 -8.23 -23.72
CA LEU A 108 -0.82 -6.88 -23.94
C LEU A 108 -1.83 -6.00 -24.68
N ASP A 109 -2.45 -6.53 -25.74
CA ASP A 109 -3.50 -5.82 -26.46
C ASP A 109 -4.70 -5.49 -25.55
N GLN A 110 -5.08 -6.41 -24.65
CA GLN A 110 -6.11 -6.15 -23.65
C GLN A 110 -5.71 -5.08 -22.63
N LEU A 111 -4.46 -5.10 -22.13
CA LEU A 111 -3.95 -4.06 -21.24
C LEU A 111 -3.96 -2.68 -21.90
N ILE A 112 -3.68 -2.60 -23.21
CA ILE A 112 -3.68 -1.34 -23.97
C ILE A 112 -5.10 -0.83 -24.20
N MET A 113 -6.01 -1.72 -24.64
CA MET A 113 -7.36 -1.32 -25.05
C MET A 113 -8.31 -1.13 -23.86
N ASN A 114 -8.15 -1.92 -22.80
CA ASN A 114 -9.07 -2.00 -21.67
C ASN A 114 -8.38 -1.90 -20.28
N PRO A 115 -7.43 -0.97 -20.04
CA PRO A 115 -6.56 -0.98 -18.84
C PRO A 115 -7.32 -0.99 -17.51
N GLY A 116 -8.48 -0.32 -17.44
CA GLY A 116 -9.29 -0.26 -16.21
C GLY A 116 -9.85 -1.61 -15.75
N GLN A 117 -9.97 -2.60 -16.64
CA GLN A 117 -10.44 -3.95 -16.30
C GLN A 117 -9.33 -4.86 -15.76
N HIS A 118 -8.07 -4.43 -15.88
CA HIS A 118 -6.89 -5.22 -15.53
C HIS A 118 -6.17 -4.74 -14.27
N THR A 119 -6.84 -3.93 -13.46
CA THR A 119 -6.29 -3.48 -12.18
C THR A 119 -7.27 -3.62 -11.03
N SER A 120 -6.72 -3.87 -9.84
CA SER A 120 -7.43 -3.78 -8.58
C SER A 120 -7.05 -2.54 -7.77
N ASN A 121 -6.24 -1.63 -8.34
CA ASN A 121 -5.81 -0.39 -7.71
C ASN A 121 -6.72 0.75 -8.18
N ALA A 122 -7.64 1.18 -7.33
CA ALA A 122 -8.64 2.19 -7.61
C ALA A 122 -8.02 3.58 -7.90
N ASN A 123 -6.76 3.82 -7.52
CA ASN A 123 -6.06 5.07 -7.84
C ASN A 123 -5.57 5.16 -9.29
N LEU A 124 -5.55 4.06 -10.05
CA LEU A 124 -5.13 4.11 -11.45
C LEU A 124 -6.26 4.67 -12.32
N MET A 125 -5.92 5.63 -13.17
CA MET A 125 -6.84 6.24 -14.12
C MET A 125 -6.40 5.89 -15.55
N ARG A 126 -7.32 5.83 -16.50
CA ARG A 126 -6.98 5.50 -17.89
C ARG A 126 -6.04 6.54 -18.49
N ASN A 127 -4.77 6.17 -18.65
CA ASN A 127 -3.73 6.98 -19.28
C ASN A 127 -2.55 6.09 -19.75
N PRO A 128 -1.64 6.58 -20.62
CA PRO A 128 -0.51 5.80 -21.12
C PRO A 128 0.42 5.24 -20.03
N GLU A 129 0.68 5.99 -18.96
CA GLU A 129 1.50 5.52 -17.85
C GLU A 129 0.81 4.41 -17.08
N THR A 130 -0.52 4.42 -16.96
CA THR A 130 -1.25 3.28 -16.39
C THR A 130 -1.02 2.02 -17.23
N ILE A 131 -1.04 2.11 -18.55
CA ILE A 131 -0.74 0.94 -19.42
C ILE A 131 0.69 0.45 -19.16
N ALA A 132 1.68 1.35 -19.17
CA ALA A 132 3.08 1.01 -18.87
C ALA A 132 3.23 0.35 -17.50
N LYS A 133 2.51 0.86 -16.49
CA LYS A 133 2.47 0.26 -15.16
C LYS A 133 1.84 -1.13 -15.16
N LEU A 134 0.74 -1.37 -15.85
CA LEU A 134 0.12 -2.70 -15.88
C LEU A 134 1.03 -3.75 -16.53
N VAL A 135 1.75 -3.36 -17.60
CA VAL A 135 2.77 -4.22 -18.21
C VAL A 135 3.91 -4.48 -17.23
N HIS A 136 4.42 -3.43 -16.58
CA HIS A 136 5.41 -3.56 -15.50
C HIS A 136 4.93 -4.53 -14.41
N ASP A 137 3.71 -4.36 -13.93
CA ASP A 137 3.17 -5.13 -12.81
C ASP A 137 3.11 -6.62 -13.16
N GLN A 138 2.65 -6.97 -14.37
CA GLN A 138 2.59 -8.36 -14.82
C GLN A 138 3.98 -8.99 -14.97
N VAL A 139 4.94 -8.26 -15.51
CA VAL A 139 6.33 -8.73 -15.66
C VAL A 139 7.01 -8.89 -14.30
N MET A 140 6.91 -7.87 -13.44
CA MET A 140 7.62 -7.89 -12.16
C MET A 140 7.00 -8.86 -11.16
N GLU A 141 5.68 -9.07 -11.20
CA GLU A 141 5.04 -10.12 -10.40
C GLU A 141 5.57 -11.52 -10.77
N GLN A 142 5.69 -11.83 -12.06
CA GLN A 142 6.30 -13.08 -12.51
C GLN A 142 7.75 -13.20 -12.06
N HIS A 143 8.54 -12.13 -12.23
CA HIS A 143 9.92 -12.10 -11.74
C HIS A 143 10.00 -12.39 -10.23
N THR A 144 9.15 -11.76 -9.42
CA THR A 144 9.10 -12.01 -7.98
C THR A 144 8.80 -13.47 -7.67
N PHE A 145 7.80 -14.08 -8.29
CA PHE A 145 7.47 -15.50 -8.03
C PHE A 145 8.55 -16.47 -8.47
N LEU A 146 9.33 -16.12 -9.50
CA LEU A 146 10.46 -16.93 -9.97
C LEU A 146 11.73 -16.74 -9.12
N THR A 147 11.83 -15.66 -8.34
CA THR A 147 13.06 -15.31 -7.59
C THR A 147 12.98 -15.54 -6.10
N ILE A 148 11.78 -15.57 -5.52
CA ILE A 148 11.58 -16.03 -4.13
C ILE A 148 11.54 -17.56 -4.08
N PRO A 149 11.78 -18.18 -2.90
CA PRO A 149 11.58 -19.62 -2.71
C PRO A 149 10.20 -20.08 -3.19
N SER A 150 10.16 -21.18 -3.95
CA SER A 150 8.97 -21.63 -4.67
C SER A 150 7.78 -21.90 -3.75
N HIS A 151 8.01 -22.42 -2.55
CA HIS A 151 6.94 -22.66 -1.58
C HIS A 151 6.24 -21.37 -1.12
N LEU A 152 6.95 -20.24 -1.07
CA LEU A 152 6.39 -18.93 -0.73
C LEU A 152 5.56 -18.37 -1.90
N ALA A 153 6.08 -18.50 -3.13
CA ALA A 153 5.33 -18.14 -4.33
C ALA A 153 4.04 -18.97 -4.45
N ASP A 154 4.14 -20.29 -4.23
CA ASP A 154 3.00 -21.21 -4.25
C ASP A 154 1.99 -20.87 -3.16
N ALA A 155 2.44 -20.53 -1.95
CA ALA A 155 1.56 -20.10 -0.86
C ALA A 155 0.75 -18.84 -1.25
N HIS A 156 1.40 -17.86 -1.89
CA HIS A 156 0.71 -16.68 -2.41
C HIS A 156 -0.26 -17.04 -3.55
N LEU A 157 0.19 -17.83 -4.51
CA LEU A 157 -0.57 -18.23 -5.71
C LEU A 157 -1.78 -19.06 -5.35
N ARG A 158 -1.69 -19.98 -4.38
CA ARG A 158 -2.84 -20.76 -3.91
C ARG A 158 -3.74 -19.97 -2.96
N GLY A 159 -3.24 -18.92 -2.33
CA GLY A 159 -4.01 -17.99 -1.46
C GLY A 159 -3.95 -18.32 0.03
N ASP A 160 -2.88 -18.96 0.48
CA ASP A 160 -2.62 -19.21 1.91
C ASP A 160 -2.17 -17.92 2.60
N ILE A 161 -1.32 -17.16 1.90
CA ILE A 161 -0.88 -15.83 2.29
C ILE A 161 -1.09 -14.84 1.14
N TYR A 162 -1.04 -13.56 1.45
CA TYR A 162 -1.07 -12.46 0.48
C TYR A 162 0.15 -11.57 0.67
N ILE A 163 0.99 -11.47 -0.36
CA ILE A 163 2.18 -10.61 -0.40
C ILE A 163 1.73 -9.28 -1.00
N LYS A 164 1.74 -8.21 -0.21
CA LYS A 164 1.34 -6.87 -0.67
C LYS A 164 2.39 -6.31 -1.62
N ASP A 165 1.95 -5.63 -2.67
CA ASP A 165 2.78 -4.93 -3.66
C ASP A 165 3.90 -5.80 -4.24
N ARG A 166 3.58 -7.08 -4.49
CA ARG A 166 4.51 -8.08 -5.00
C ARG A 166 5.18 -7.67 -6.32
N GLU A 167 4.50 -6.87 -7.15
CA GLU A 167 5.05 -6.27 -8.36
C GLU A 167 6.22 -5.30 -8.11
N TYR A 168 6.38 -4.81 -6.88
CA TYR A 168 7.48 -3.97 -6.45
C TYR A 168 8.41 -4.69 -5.45
N PHE A 169 8.12 -5.95 -5.11
CA PHE A 169 8.86 -6.71 -4.10
C PHE A 169 10.37 -6.69 -4.35
N SER A 170 10.76 -6.89 -5.62
CA SER A 170 12.14 -6.98 -6.07
C SER A 170 12.85 -5.63 -6.31
N THR A 171 12.18 -4.48 -6.12
CA THR A 171 12.72 -3.18 -6.56
C THR A 171 12.53 -2.01 -5.60
N ARG A 172 11.55 -2.04 -4.69
CA ARG A 172 11.18 -0.89 -3.88
C ARG A 172 10.78 -1.27 -2.47
N ASP A 173 11.01 -0.37 -1.53
CA ASP A 173 10.44 -0.44 -0.20
C ASP A 173 8.93 -0.14 -0.19
N TYR A 174 8.23 -0.40 0.92
CA TYR A 174 6.79 -0.16 1.01
C TYR A 174 6.43 1.32 1.27
N CYS A 175 6.36 1.82 2.50
CA CYS A 175 5.81 3.16 2.79
C CYS A 175 6.68 3.98 3.74
N ALA A 176 6.69 5.31 3.67
CA ALA A 176 7.53 6.15 4.54
C ALA A 176 6.82 7.43 5.01
N THR A 177 7.07 7.83 6.26
CA THR A 177 6.60 9.11 6.81
C THR A 177 7.80 9.89 7.28
N TRP A 178 7.98 11.07 6.70
CA TRP A 178 9.21 11.83 6.74
C TRP A 178 9.16 12.89 7.84
N ASP A 179 10.33 13.17 8.40
CA ASP A 179 10.55 14.36 9.21
C ASP A 179 10.90 15.54 8.30
N LEU A 180 10.04 16.56 8.31
CA LEU A 180 10.21 17.73 7.45
C LEU A 180 11.48 18.54 7.79
N ARG A 181 12.01 18.40 9.02
CA ARG A 181 13.26 19.05 9.43
C ARG A 181 14.46 18.56 8.64
N GLN A 182 14.48 17.31 8.20
CA GLN A 182 15.57 16.77 7.36
C GLN A 182 15.69 17.58 6.06
N ILE A 183 14.54 17.84 5.43
CA ILE A 183 14.44 18.62 4.19
C ILE A 183 14.80 20.09 4.43
N PHE A 184 14.40 20.65 5.58
CA PHE A 184 14.69 22.05 5.90
C PHE A 184 16.12 22.30 6.36
N LEU A 185 16.80 21.29 6.94
CA LEU A 185 18.21 21.37 7.33
C LEU A 185 19.16 21.12 6.18
N LEU A 186 18.83 20.17 5.29
CA LEU A 186 19.75 19.68 4.27
C LEU A 186 19.40 20.17 2.86
N GLY A 187 18.15 20.55 2.63
CA GLY A 187 17.63 20.77 1.28
C GLY A 187 17.12 19.46 0.65
N ILE A 188 17.12 19.39 -0.69
CA ILE A 188 16.65 18.21 -1.43
C ILE A 188 17.59 17.84 -2.58
N ALA A 189 17.78 16.56 -2.80
CA ALA A 189 18.45 15.99 -3.97
C ALA A 189 17.55 14.89 -4.57
N PRO A 190 16.67 15.23 -5.54
CA PRO A 190 15.66 14.29 -6.04
C PRO A 190 16.21 12.98 -6.62
N ASP A 191 17.43 12.99 -7.17
CA ASP A 191 18.11 11.80 -7.69
C ASP A 191 18.69 10.87 -6.62
N GLY A 192 18.72 11.29 -5.35
CA GLY A 192 19.34 10.56 -4.26
C GLY A 192 20.87 10.58 -4.26
N LEU A 193 21.50 11.27 -5.20
CA LEU A 193 22.95 11.29 -5.44
C LEU A 193 23.54 12.68 -5.24
N GLY A 194 22.92 13.51 -4.40
CA GLY A 194 23.39 14.86 -4.12
C GLY A 194 23.26 15.82 -5.32
N GLY A 195 22.43 15.51 -6.31
CA GLY A 195 22.22 16.37 -7.47
C GLY A 195 23.22 16.17 -8.62
N VAL A 196 23.78 14.96 -8.76
CA VAL A 196 24.69 14.62 -9.86
C VAL A 196 23.94 14.48 -11.19
N HIS A 197 22.70 13.98 -11.17
CA HIS A 197 21.88 13.73 -12.36
C HIS A 197 20.64 14.62 -12.44
N SER A 198 20.26 15.25 -11.32
CA SER A 198 19.20 16.25 -11.21
C SER A 198 19.70 17.47 -10.44
N SER A 199 19.00 18.60 -10.46
CA SER A 199 19.39 19.73 -9.60
C SER A 199 19.14 19.41 -8.13
N ALA A 200 20.16 19.57 -7.29
CA ALA A 200 19.98 19.66 -5.83
C ALA A 200 19.69 21.10 -5.42
N ALA A 201 18.87 21.26 -4.38
CA ALA A 201 18.59 22.53 -3.74
C ALA A 201 19.08 22.49 -2.29
N GLY A 202 19.76 23.56 -1.84
CA GLY A 202 20.07 23.73 -0.42
C GLY A 202 18.85 24.12 0.41
N PRO A 203 19.00 24.34 1.73
CA PRO A 203 17.91 24.69 2.63
C PRO A 203 17.03 25.86 2.16
N ALA A 204 15.71 25.68 2.23
CA ALA A 204 14.74 26.70 1.85
C ALA A 204 14.90 27.96 2.74
N ARG A 205 14.86 29.16 2.14
CA ARG A 205 14.93 30.44 2.87
C ARG A 205 13.61 31.20 2.93
N HIS A 206 12.61 30.75 2.17
CA HIS A 206 11.31 31.39 2.05
C HIS A 206 10.21 30.32 2.05
N LEU A 207 9.03 30.69 2.54
CA LEU A 207 7.86 29.80 2.68
C LEU A 207 7.51 29.07 1.38
N SER A 208 7.44 29.77 0.26
CA SER A 208 7.09 29.17 -1.04
C SER A 208 8.07 28.07 -1.47
N VAL A 209 9.36 28.23 -1.14
CA VAL A 209 10.40 27.23 -1.42
C VAL A 209 10.29 26.05 -0.45
N ALA A 210 9.97 26.29 0.83
CA ALA A 210 9.76 25.23 1.81
C ALA A 210 8.58 24.33 1.44
N ILE A 211 7.45 24.90 1.02
CA ILE A 211 6.29 24.16 0.49
C ILE A 211 6.67 23.35 -0.76
N ASN A 212 7.39 23.98 -1.70
CA ASN A 212 7.85 23.28 -2.91
C ASN A 212 8.79 22.12 -2.59
N HIS A 213 9.72 22.29 -1.64
CA HIS A 213 10.63 21.22 -1.23
C HIS A 213 9.87 20.04 -0.64
N ALA A 214 8.87 20.29 0.22
CA ALA A 214 8.01 19.25 0.76
C ALA A 214 7.30 18.46 -0.36
N ALA A 215 6.72 19.16 -1.35
CA ALA A 215 6.03 18.49 -2.45
C ALA A 215 6.98 17.73 -3.39
N ILE A 216 8.11 18.32 -3.77
CA ILE A 216 9.11 17.68 -4.63
C ILE A 216 9.72 16.45 -3.95
N TRP A 217 9.95 16.52 -2.64
CA TRP A 217 10.47 15.38 -1.88
C TRP A 217 9.57 14.16 -1.97
N LEU A 218 8.26 14.30 -1.69
CA LEU A 218 7.32 13.19 -1.80
C LEU A 218 7.25 12.64 -3.24
N ALA A 219 7.33 13.52 -4.24
CA ALA A 219 7.33 13.13 -5.65
C ALA A 219 8.57 12.29 -5.99
N ALA A 220 9.75 12.77 -5.60
CA ALA A 220 11.03 12.08 -5.82
C ALA A 220 11.06 10.74 -5.10
N ALA A 221 10.68 10.72 -3.83
CA ALA A 221 10.63 9.51 -3.01
C ALA A 221 9.67 8.45 -3.58
N GLN A 222 8.56 8.84 -4.24
CA GLN A 222 7.59 7.88 -4.81
C GLN A 222 8.18 7.00 -5.92
N SER A 223 9.31 7.40 -6.50
CA SER A 223 10.10 6.56 -7.42
C SER A 223 10.64 5.31 -6.73
N SER A 224 10.88 5.39 -5.41
CA SER A 224 11.55 4.38 -4.61
C SER A 224 10.61 3.70 -3.59
N PHE A 225 9.39 4.19 -3.38
CA PHE A 225 8.42 3.56 -2.46
C PHE A 225 7.14 3.07 -3.19
N ALA A 226 6.63 1.92 -2.78
CA ALA A 226 5.44 1.27 -3.34
C ALA A 226 4.11 1.63 -2.64
N GLY A 227 4.19 2.24 -1.46
CA GLY A 227 3.07 2.61 -0.62
C GLY A 227 2.80 4.12 -0.62
N GLY A 228 1.98 4.53 0.35
CA GLY A 228 1.75 5.95 0.64
C GLY A 228 2.93 6.57 1.38
N GLN A 229 3.01 7.88 1.31
CA GLN A 229 4.03 8.68 1.99
C GLN A 229 3.40 9.83 2.74
N GLY A 230 4.12 10.44 3.68
CA GLY A 230 3.59 11.61 4.36
C GLY A 230 4.57 12.33 5.25
N TYR A 231 4.05 13.29 6.00
CA TYR A 231 4.78 14.04 7.01
C TYR A 231 4.05 13.97 8.34
N PHE A 232 4.80 13.72 9.41
CA PHE A 232 4.28 13.90 10.76
C PHE A 232 4.55 15.34 11.24
N TYR A 233 3.66 15.88 12.08
CA TYR A 233 3.75 17.23 12.66
C TYR A 233 4.07 18.33 11.62
N PHE A 234 3.40 18.26 10.47
CA PHE A 234 3.74 19.07 9.30
C PHE A 234 3.69 20.57 9.60
N ASN A 235 2.59 21.04 10.20
CA ASN A 235 2.42 22.47 10.49
C ASN A 235 3.33 22.95 11.63
N THR A 236 3.68 22.08 12.59
CA THR A 236 4.69 22.39 13.61
C THR A 236 6.04 22.67 12.98
N PHE A 237 6.51 21.80 12.09
CA PHE A 237 7.82 21.97 11.46
C PHE A 237 7.86 23.10 10.43
N LEU A 238 6.73 23.41 9.78
CA LEU A 238 6.61 24.53 8.86
C LEU A 238 6.52 25.90 9.57
N ALA A 239 6.06 25.94 10.82
CA ALA A 239 5.72 27.17 11.53
C ALA A 239 6.79 28.29 11.47
N PRO A 240 8.11 28.01 11.62
CA PRO A 240 9.13 29.06 11.53
C PRO A 240 9.21 29.78 10.18
N PHE A 241 8.69 29.19 9.09
CA PHE A 241 8.65 29.80 7.76
C PHE A 241 7.47 30.76 7.58
N LEU A 242 6.51 30.75 8.50
CA LEU A 242 5.29 31.55 8.46
C LEU A 242 5.43 32.88 9.23
N THR A 243 6.53 33.08 9.96
CA THR A 243 6.73 34.30 10.76
C THR A 243 6.66 35.57 9.92
N GLY A 244 5.86 36.52 10.39
CA GLY A 244 5.62 37.79 9.70
C GLY A 244 4.74 37.68 8.44
N LYS A 245 4.11 36.53 8.19
CA LYS A 245 3.16 36.34 7.08
C LYS A 245 1.75 36.75 7.46
N SER A 246 1.06 37.39 6.52
CA SER A 246 -0.39 37.61 6.62
C SER A 246 -1.15 36.29 6.55
N TYR A 247 -2.39 36.25 7.05
CA TYR A 247 -3.22 35.04 6.96
C TYR A 247 -3.45 34.61 5.50
N ASP A 248 -3.65 35.56 4.59
CA ASP A 248 -3.81 35.29 3.16
C ASP A 248 -2.57 34.62 2.55
N GLU A 249 -1.36 35.05 2.92
CA GLU A 249 -0.13 34.39 2.49
C GLU A 249 -0.02 32.95 3.04
N ILE A 250 -0.42 32.72 4.29
CA ILE A 250 -0.44 31.39 4.92
C ILE A 250 -1.45 30.48 4.21
N LYS A 251 -2.66 30.98 3.94
CA LYS A 251 -3.70 30.26 3.20
C LYS A 251 -3.27 29.94 1.78
N GLN A 252 -2.60 30.88 1.11
CA GLN A 252 -2.04 30.63 -0.22
C GLN A 252 -0.95 29.55 -0.20
N ALA A 253 -0.14 29.46 0.86
CA ALA A 253 0.85 28.40 1.03
C ALA A 253 0.20 27.02 1.26
N ALA A 254 -0.87 26.96 2.07
CA ALA A 254 -1.66 25.73 2.24
C ALA A 254 -2.30 25.31 0.92
N GLN A 255 -2.89 26.26 0.17
CA GLN A 255 -3.43 26.02 -1.16
C GLN A 255 -2.36 25.48 -2.11
N GLN A 256 -1.18 26.12 -2.17
CA GLN A 256 -0.06 25.67 -3.00
C GLN A 256 0.32 24.22 -2.70
N LEU A 257 0.43 23.84 -1.42
CA LEU A 257 0.76 22.47 -1.01
C LEU A 257 -0.29 21.46 -1.50
N VAL A 258 -1.57 21.71 -1.19
CA VAL A 258 -2.68 20.81 -1.52
C VAL A 258 -2.78 20.61 -3.03
N PHE A 259 -2.77 21.69 -3.80
CA PHE A 259 -2.85 21.61 -5.25
C PHE A 259 -1.62 20.94 -5.86
N THR A 260 -0.40 21.25 -5.39
CA THR A 260 0.81 20.61 -5.93
C THR A 260 0.77 19.09 -5.75
N LEU A 261 0.43 18.61 -4.54
CA LEU A 261 0.38 17.17 -4.26
C LEU A 261 -0.76 16.44 -4.98
N THR A 262 -1.87 17.12 -5.24
CA THR A 262 -3.03 16.55 -5.95
C THR A 262 -2.98 16.68 -7.47
N GLN A 263 -2.07 17.49 -8.01
CA GLN A 263 -1.90 17.70 -9.45
C GLN A 263 -0.62 17.10 -10.01
N GLN A 264 0.29 16.59 -9.16
CA GLN A 264 1.46 15.82 -9.58
C GLN A 264 1.06 14.45 -10.15
N TYR A 265 0.46 14.48 -11.34
CA TYR A 265 -0.03 13.34 -12.09
C TYR A 265 1.08 12.60 -12.84
N VAL A 266 2.16 12.30 -12.12
CA VAL A 266 3.42 11.75 -12.67
C VAL A 266 3.98 10.61 -11.81
N ALA A 267 3.28 10.24 -10.73
CA ALA A 267 3.69 9.09 -9.92
C ALA A 267 3.42 7.76 -10.66
N ARG A 268 3.66 6.64 -9.98
CA ARG A 268 3.58 5.27 -10.51
C ARG A 268 2.31 5.02 -11.33
N GLY A 269 2.45 4.94 -12.65
CA GLY A 269 1.34 4.69 -13.58
C GLY A 269 0.46 5.91 -13.87
N GLY A 270 1.00 7.13 -13.71
CA GLY A 270 0.24 8.36 -13.84
C GLY A 270 -0.81 8.42 -12.75
N GLN A 271 -0.37 8.34 -11.49
CA GLN A 271 -1.21 8.57 -10.31
C GLN A 271 -0.79 9.88 -9.65
N VAL A 272 -1.68 10.46 -8.86
CA VAL A 272 -1.29 11.47 -7.88
C VAL A 272 -0.52 10.80 -6.74
N ILE A 273 0.29 11.57 -6.02
CA ILE A 273 1.06 11.03 -4.90
C ILE A 273 0.09 10.67 -3.77
N PHE A 274 0.11 9.41 -3.35
CA PHE A 274 -0.59 8.97 -2.16
C PHE A 274 0.12 9.59 -0.95
N SER A 275 -0.35 10.77 -0.54
CA SER A 275 0.27 11.62 0.47
C SER A 275 -0.60 11.78 1.71
N SER A 276 0.01 11.97 2.88
CA SER A 276 -0.66 12.35 4.12
C SER A 276 0.11 13.41 4.89
N VAL A 277 -0.59 14.20 5.70
CA VAL A 277 0.02 15.17 6.62
C VAL A 277 -0.67 15.05 7.98
N ASP A 278 0.13 14.97 9.02
CA ASP A 278 -0.36 14.99 10.40
C ASP A 278 -0.31 16.42 10.93
N LEU A 279 -1.43 16.84 11.51
CA LEU A 279 -1.71 18.22 11.86
C LEU A 279 -2.24 18.31 13.29
N THR A 280 -1.76 19.32 14.02
CA THR A 280 -2.28 19.73 15.33
C THR A 280 -2.65 21.21 15.30
N PRO A 281 -3.69 21.66 16.01
CA PRO A 281 -4.07 23.07 16.02
C PRO A 281 -3.10 23.95 16.83
N GLY A 282 -1.94 23.43 17.24
CA GLY A 282 -0.88 24.15 17.95
C GLY A 282 0.39 23.29 18.02
N ILE A 283 1.32 23.63 18.92
CA ILE A 283 2.60 22.91 19.06
C ILE A 283 2.44 21.77 20.08
N PRO A 284 2.65 20.49 19.69
CA PRO A 284 2.56 19.35 20.60
C PRO A 284 3.54 19.48 21.75
N ARG A 285 3.18 19.02 22.96
CA ARG A 285 4.03 19.13 24.15
C ARG A 285 5.48 18.68 23.92
N ILE A 286 5.66 17.53 23.28
CA ILE A 286 6.97 16.92 22.99
C ILE A 286 7.87 17.81 22.11
N MET A 287 7.28 18.70 21.32
CA MET A 287 8.03 19.57 20.40
C MET A 287 8.34 20.94 20.98
N ARG A 288 7.69 21.35 22.09
CA ARG A 288 7.75 22.73 22.58
C ARG A 288 9.17 23.22 22.82
N ASP A 289 9.99 22.42 23.49
CA ASP A 289 11.36 22.79 23.89
C ASP A 289 12.43 22.39 22.86
N VAL A 290 12.03 21.79 21.73
CA VAL A 290 12.96 21.37 20.68
C VAL A 290 13.38 22.60 19.86
N PRO A 291 14.69 22.79 19.59
CA PRO A 291 15.16 23.88 18.74
C PRO A 291 14.47 23.87 17.37
N ALA A 292 13.93 25.03 16.98
CA ALA A 292 13.25 25.17 15.71
C ALA A 292 14.24 25.20 14.53
N VAL A 293 13.87 24.57 13.42
CA VAL A 293 14.61 24.71 12.16
C VAL A 293 14.10 25.96 11.45
N LEU A 294 14.92 27.01 11.46
CA LEU A 294 14.63 28.30 10.88
C LEU A 294 14.97 28.34 9.37
N PRO A 295 14.40 29.30 8.62
CA PRO A 295 14.72 29.49 7.21
C PRO A 295 16.22 29.57 6.94
N GLY A 296 16.65 28.84 5.91
CA GLY A 296 18.04 28.68 5.51
C GLY A 296 18.77 27.55 6.25
N GLY A 297 18.04 26.64 6.91
CA GLY A 297 18.62 25.46 7.58
C GLY A 297 19.36 25.82 8.87
N LYS A 298 18.93 26.88 9.55
CA LYS A 298 19.57 27.37 10.78
C LYS A 298 18.85 26.84 11.99
N THR A 299 19.60 26.45 13.01
CA THR A 299 19.09 26.21 14.37
C THR A 299 19.67 27.27 15.32
N GLY A 300 18.98 27.57 16.40
CA GLY A 300 19.36 28.63 17.32
C GLY A 300 18.70 28.47 18.68
N THR A 301 18.50 29.60 19.37
CA THR A 301 17.87 29.63 20.71
C THR A 301 16.35 29.56 20.67
N LEU A 302 15.74 29.82 19.51
CA LEU A 302 14.29 29.69 19.33
C LEU A 302 13.88 28.21 19.27
N THR A 303 12.77 27.92 19.92
CA THR A 303 12.15 26.60 20.02
C THR A 303 10.84 26.58 19.22
N TYR A 304 10.26 25.41 18.96
CA TYR A 304 8.96 25.38 18.28
C TYR A 304 7.84 26.06 19.08
N ALA A 305 7.94 26.15 20.41
CA ALA A 305 6.97 26.88 21.22
C ALA A 305 6.86 28.37 20.86
N ASP A 306 7.92 28.97 20.30
CA ASP A 306 7.94 30.37 19.89
C ASP A 306 7.09 30.65 18.64
N PHE A 307 6.58 29.61 17.97
CA PHE A 307 5.84 29.68 16.69
C PHE A 307 4.42 29.09 16.79
N GLU A 308 3.81 29.14 17.98
CA GLU A 308 2.49 28.54 18.22
C GLU A 308 1.36 29.22 17.45
N ASP A 309 1.38 30.56 17.33
CA ASP A 309 0.43 31.32 16.51
C ASP A 309 0.52 30.91 15.03
N GLU A 310 1.73 30.85 14.49
CA GLU A 310 1.98 30.44 13.12
C GLU A 310 1.46 29.02 12.83
N ALA A 311 1.71 28.07 13.73
CA ALA A 311 1.25 26.69 13.57
C ALA A 311 -0.28 26.58 13.60
N ASN A 312 -0.94 27.31 14.49
CA ASN A 312 -2.40 27.36 14.60
C ASN A 312 -3.03 28.00 13.34
N ARG A 313 -2.51 29.15 12.89
CA ARG A 313 -3.01 29.84 11.70
C ARG A 313 -2.87 29.00 10.42
N PHE A 314 -1.79 28.23 10.28
CA PHE A 314 -1.66 27.29 9.15
C PHE A 314 -2.64 26.13 9.26
N PHE A 315 -2.88 25.60 10.47
CA PHE A 315 -3.87 24.55 10.67
C PHE A 315 -5.25 24.99 10.16
N ASP A 316 -5.71 26.16 10.60
CA ASP A 316 -7.01 26.71 10.19
C ASP A 316 -7.06 26.96 8.69
N ALA A 317 -6.03 27.62 8.14
CA ALA A 317 -5.95 27.90 6.71
C ALA A 317 -5.93 26.63 5.85
N PHE A 318 -5.29 25.56 6.34
CA PHE A 318 -5.33 24.25 5.68
C PHE A 318 -6.74 23.65 5.71
N MET A 319 -7.45 23.70 6.85
CA MET A 319 -8.83 23.22 6.92
C MET A 319 -9.75 23.99 5.99
N GLU A 320 -9.63 25.32 5.93
CA GLU A 320 -10.40 26.17 5.01
C GLU A 320 -10.19 25.78 3.54
N VAL A 321 -8.93 25.61 3.11
CA VAL A 321 -8.61 25.15 1.75
C VAL A 321 -9.25 23.79 1.45
N MET A 322 -9.20 22.86 2.40
CA MET A 322 -9.81 21.54 2.25
C MET A 322 -11.34 21.61 2.20
N ILE A 323 -11.98 22.54 2.91
CA ILE A 323 -13.42 22.80 2.89
C ILE A 323 -13.83 23.43 1.57
N GLU A 324 -13.07 24.39 1.05
CA GLU A 324 -13.34 25.07 -0.23
C GLU A 324 -13.39 24.06 -1.38
N GLY A 325 -12.44 23.11 -1.41
CA GLY A 325 -12.30 22.13 -2.48
C GLY A 325 -11.60 22.69 -3.72
N ASP A 326 -11.63 21.94 -4.82
CA ASP A 326 -11.04 22.36 -6.09
C ASP A 326 -11.83 23.52 -6.75
N ALA A 327 -11.43 23.94 -7.95
CA ALA A 327 -12.10 25.02 -8.68
C ALA A 327 -13.61 24.77 -8.96
N ASN A 328 -14.07 23.52 -8.84
CA ASN A 328 -15.48 23.12 -8.96
C ASN A 328 -16.11 22.77 -7.60
N GLY A 329 -15.42 23.01 -6.49
CA GLY A 329 -15.83 22.65 -5.14
C GLY A 329 -15.69 21.15 -4.82
N LYS A 330 -14.93 20.38 -5.61
CA LYS A 330 -14.68 18.95 -5.35
C LYS A 330 -13.74 18.76 -4.17
N ALA A 331 -14.02 17.77 -3.34
CA ALA A 331 -13.13 17.37 -2.26
C ALA A 331 -11.72 17.01 -2.75
N PHE A 332 -10.70 17.36 -1.96
CA PHE A 332 -9.36 16.83 -2.10
C PHE A 332 -9.23 15.48 -1.37
N ASN A 333 -8.70 14.48 -2.09
CA ASN A 333 -8.42 13.16 -1.50
C ASN A 333 -7.04 13.10 -0.83
N PHE A 334 -6.13 13.99 -1.24
CA PHE A 334 -4.75 14.09 -0.78
C PHE A 334 -4.32 15.57 -0.63
N PRO A 335 -3.22 15.86 0.10
CA PRO A 335 -2.68 14.98 1.12
C PRO A 335 -3.76 14.70 2.16
N LYS A 336 -3.84 13.45 2.61
CA LYS A 336 -4.80 13.03 3.61
C LYS A 336 -4.53 13.79 4.92
N PRO A 337 -5.46 14.63 5.41
CA PRO A 337 -5.29 15.26 6.71
C PRO A 337 -5.53 14.24 7.83
N ASN A 338 -4.53 14.05 8.66
CA ASN A 338 -4.61 13.30 9.90
C ASN A 338 -4.59 14.30 11.07
N ILE A 339 -5.71 14.39 11.77
CA ILE A 339 -5.88 15.27 12.92
C ILE A 339 -5.49 14.53 14.18
N VAL A 340 -4.49 15.05 14.89
CA VAL A 340 -3.99 14.45 16.12
C VAL A 340 -4.73 15.05 17.32
N LEU A 341 -5.47 14.20 18.04
CA LEU A 341 -6.24 14.57 19.23
C LEU A 341 -5.40 14.35 20.48
N ARG A 342 -5.00 15.45 21.14
CA ARG A 342 -4.29 15.43 22.42
C ARG A 342 -4.96 16.33 23.45
N LYS A 343 -4.71 16.06 24.74
CA LYS A 343 -5.37 16.72 25.87
C LYS A 343 -5.12 18.22 25.88
N GLU A 344 -3.91 18.63 25.52
CA GLU A 344 -3.49 20.03 25.45
C GLU A 344 -4.29 20.86 24.45
N PHE A 345 -4.87 20.23 23.43
CA PHE A 345 -5.66 20.89 22.37
C PHE A 345 -7.17 20.85 22.62
N MET A 346 -7.63 20.31 23.75
CA MET A 346 -9.07 20.24 24.11
C MET A 346 -9.53 21.46 24.92
N LYS A 347 -8.88 22.61 24.75
CA LYS A 347 -9.16 23.86 25.45
C LYS A 347 -10.03 24.79 24.57
N PRO A 348 -10.78 25.74 25.16
CA PRO A 348 -11.66 26.64 24.40
C PRO A 348 -10.95 27.49 23.34
N GLU A 349 -9.66 27.79 23.52
CA GLU A 349 -8.85 28.54 22.55
C GLU A 349 -8.72 27.85 21.18
N PHE A 350 -9.01 26.54 21.09
CA PHE A 350 -8.99 25.78 19.83
C PHE A 350 -10.39 25.46 19.30
N ASP A 351 -11.47 25.96 19.92
CA ASP A 351 -12.84 25.62 19.53
C ASP A 351 -13.15 26.00 18.07
N ASP A 352 -12.63 27.12 17.58
CA ASP A 352 -12.78 27.56 16.17
C ASP A 352 -12.06 26.61 15.21
N SER A 353 -10.82 26.21 15.53
CA SER A 353 -10.08 25.20 14.77
C SER A 353 -10.83 23.86 14.71
N TRP A 354 -11.44 23.45 15.82
CA TRP A 354 -12.26 22.23 15.85
C TRP A 354 -13.57 22.35 15.09
N HIS A 355 -14.16 23.55 15.02
CA HIS A 355 -15.32 23.81 14.20
C HIS A 355 -15.00 23.61 12.71
N LEU A 356 -13.84 24.10 12.23
CA LEU A 356 -13.39 23.85 10.85
C LEU A 356 -13.19 22.35 10.57
N VAL A 357 -12.59 21.60 11.50
CA VAL A 357 -12.47 20.14 11.38
C VAL A 357 -13.83 19.46 11.29
N ALA A 358 -14.80 19.91 12.09
CA ALA A 358 -16.16 19.39 12.08
C ALA A 358 -16.89 19.71 10.77
N GLU A 359 -16.72 20.92 10.23
CA GLU A 359 -17.27 21.34 8.95
C GLU A 359 -16.70 20.51 7.80
N LEU A 360 -15.38 20.32 7.75
CA LEU A 360 -14.73 19.46 6.76
C LEU A 360 -15.29 18.03 6.83
N THR A 361 -15.50 17.51 8.06
CA THR A 361 -16.06 16.17 8.30
C THR A 361 -17.46 16.06 7.74
N ALA A 362 -18.31 17.05 8.03
CA ALA A 362 -19.67 17.08 7.54
C ALA A 362 -19.76 17.23 6.03
N LYS A 363 -18.88 18.04 5.44
CA LYS A 363 -18.89 18.35 4.01
C LYS A 363 -18.39 17.19 3.17
N PHE A 364 -17.26 16.57 3.55
CA PHE A 364 -16.54 15.61 2.71
C PHE A 364 -16.19 14.28 3.38
N GLY A 365 -16.45 14.09 4.68
CA GLY A 365 -16.02 12.89 5.41
C GLY A 365 -14.50 12.81 5.61
N SER A 366 -13.78 13.89 5.39
CA SER A 366 -12.40 14.12 5.84
C SER A 366 -12.46 15.05 7.05
N PRO A 367 -11.52 15.07 8.00
CA PRO A 367 -10.26 14.38 8.00
C PRO A 367 -10.34 13.01 8.70
N TYR A 368 -9.17 12.47 9.03
CA TYR A 368 -9.01 11.28 9.84
C TYR A 368 -8.56 11.71 11.23
N PHE A 369 -8.90 10.93 12.25
CA PHE A 369 -8.65 11.28 13.64
C PHE A 369 -7.71 10.27 14.27
N GLU A 370 -6.51 10.71 14.64
CA GLU A 370 -5.58 9.97 15.48
C GLU A 370 -5.79 10.34 16.95
N ASN A 371 -5.91 9.33 17.80
CA ASN A 371 -6.36 9.53 19.17
C ASN A 371 -5.30 9.21 20.23
N TYR A 372 -4.98 10.23 21.02
CA TYR A 372 -4.17 10.16 22.24
C TYR A 372 -4.94 10.63 23.48
N LEU A 373 -6.28 10.65 23.44
CA LEU A 373 -7.15 10.99 24.58
C LEU A 373 -7.62 9.75 25.37
N ASN A 374 -7.20 8.55 24.98
CA ASN A 374 -7.59 7.28 25.61
C ASN A 374 -6.37 6.52 26.16
N TRP A 375 -6.40 5.19 26.12
CA TRP A 375 -5.29 4.32 26.52
C TRP A 375 -3.94 4.65 25.85
N ARG A 376 -3.94 5.36 24.71
CA ARG A 376 -2.73 5.86 24.04
C ARG A 376 -2.15 7.14 24.65
N SER A 377 -2.75 7.73 25.68
CA SER A 377 -2.38 9.07 26.19
C SER A 377 -0.95 9.23 26.70
N SER A 378 -0.25 8.12 27.00
CA SER A 378 1.16 8.12 27.40
C SER A 378 2.13 8.20 26.23
N ILE A 379 1.68 7.99 24.98
CA ILE A 379 2.53 8.06 23.80
C ILE A 379 2.81 9.52 23.46
N GLU A 380 4.08 9.91 23.59
CA GLU A 380 4.52 11.29 23.34
C GLU A 380 4.82 11.53 21.85
N ALA A 381 5.49 10.58 21.20
CA ALA A 381 5.88 10.64 19.79
C ALA A 381 5.21 9.53 18.97
N GLY A 382 4.50 9.92 17.93
CA GLY A 382 3.89 8.99 16.99
C GLY A 382 3.22 9.73 15.83
N CYS A 383 2.77 8.95 14.87
CA CYS A 383 2.09 9.47 13.68
C CYS A 383 1.17 8.42 13.07
N SER A 384 0.33 8.89 12.15
CA SER A 384 -0.52 8.03 11.33
C SER A 384 -0.21 8.23 9.85
N SER A 385 -0.13 7.15 9.07
CA SER A 385 0.30 7.28 7.68
C SER A 385 -0.30 6.22 6.74
N CYS A 386 -0.14 6.46 5.44
CA CYS A 386 -0.65 5.62 4.36
C CYS A 386 -2.17 5.40 4.54
N CYS A 387 -2.66 4.16 4.48
CA CYS A 387 -4.09 3.86 4.58
C CYS A 387 -4.63 3.83 6.03
N SER A 388 -3.85 3.33 6.98
CA SER A 388 -4.30 2.98 8.33
C SER A 388 -3.17 2.68 9.32
N HIS A 389 -1.93 3.03 9.00
CA HIS A 389 -0.77 2.66 9.83
C HIS A 389 -0.62 3.67 10.95
N LEU A 390 -0.27 3.17 12.13
CA LEU A 390 0.03 3.96 13.31
C LEU A 390 1.44 3.59 13.74
N TRP A 391 2.28 4.61 13.91
CA TRP A 391 3.67 4.43 14.31
C TRP A 391 3.92 5.21 15.58
N THR A 392 4.83 4.70 16.39
CA THR A 392 5.19 5.30 17.68
C THR A 392 6.69 5.18 17.86
N ALA A 393 7.32 6.23 18.37
CA ALA A 393 8.68 6.14 18.90
C ALA A 393 8.55 5.82 20.39
N SER A 394 8.90 4.59 20.78
CA SER A 394 8.69 4.07 22.13
C SER A 394 9.99 3.76 22.86
N SER A 395 11.06 3.44 22.14
CA SER A 395 12.39 3.24 22.75
C SER A 395 13.11 4.58 22.99
N GLU A 396 14.12 4.56 23.87
CA GLU A 396 14.96 5.75 24.10
C GLU A 396 15.68 6.20 22.82
N GLU A 397 16.18 5.25 22.03
CA GLU A 397 16.84 5.52 20.74
C GLU A 397 15.86 6.13 19.71
N GLU A 398 14.65 5.56 19.60
CA GLU A 398 13.63 6.10 18.69
C GLU A 398 13.19 7.50 19.10
N LEU A 399 13.06 7.75 20.41
CA LEU A 399 12.71 9.06 20.94
C LEU A 399 13.83 10.07 20.67
N GLU A 400 15.10 9.67 20.81
CA GLU A 400 16.24 10.50 20.44
C GLU A 400 16.25 10.81 18.93
N GLU A 401 16.07 9.81 18.07
CA GLU A 401 15.96 10.01 16.61
C GLU A 401 14.79 10.94 16.28
N PHE A 402 13.66 10.80 16.97
CA PHE A 402 12.51 11.67 16.82
C PHE A 402 12.83 13.10 17.24
N LEU A 403 13.40 13.33 18.42
CA LEU A 403 13.67 14.68 18.92
C LEU A 403 14.76 15.40 18.10
N THR A 404 15.74 14.66 17.59
CA THR A 404 16.88 15.19 16.81
C THR A 404 16.60 15.38 15.32
N GLY A 405 15.44 14.93 14.83
CA GLY A 405 15.03 15.07 13.43
C GLY A 405 15.58 14.00 12.49
N ASN A 406 16.01 12.85 13.03
CA ASN A 406 16.58 11.73 12.27
C ASN A 406 15.57 10.58 12.02
N MET A 407 14.38 10.66 12.61
CA MET A 407 13.34 9.63 12.49
C MET A 407 12.77 9.55 11.07
N VAL A 408 12.55 8.32 10.58
CA VAL A 408 11.77 8.02 9.39
C VAL A 408 10.85 6.84 9.67
N PHE A 409 9.58 7.12 9.98
CA PHE A 409 8.60 6.07 10.21
C PHE A 409 8.21 5.34 8.92
N GLY A 410 7.66 4.14 9.05
CA GLY A 410 7.09 3.38 7.95
C GLY A 410 7.47 1.92 7.97
N ALA A 411 6.92 1.18 7.02
CA ALA A 411 7.12 -0.25 6.90
C ALA A 411 7.77 -0.63 5.59
N SER A 412 8.47 -1.76 5.59
CA SER A 412 9.19 -2.27 4.43
C SER A 412 8.41 -3.29 3.61
N GLN A 413 7.59 -4.11 4.27
CA GLN A 413 6.75 -5.10 3.61
C GLN A 413 5.57 -5.50 4.50
N MET A 414 4.46 -5.84 3.87
CA MET A 414 3.31 -6.44 4.52
C MET A 414 2.97 -7.80 3.89
N VAL A 415 2.74 -8.80 4.74
CA VAL A 415 2.26 -10.13 4.32
C VAL A 415 1.05 -10.50 5.18
N THR A 416 -0.01 -10.98 4.56
CA THR A 416 -1.30 -11.23 5.24
C THR A 416 -1.68 -12.71 5.17
N PRO A 417 -1.78 -13.41 6.31
CA PRO A 417 -2.37 -14.75 6.38
C PRO A 417 -3.85 -14.75 5.99
N ASN A 418 -4.32 -15.85 5.39
CA ASN A 418 -5.74 -16.06 5.10
C ASN A 418 -6.45 -16.73 6.30
N PHE A 419 -6.95 -15.91 7.23
CA PHE A 419 -7.58 -16.38 8.47
C PHE A 419 -8.85 -17.21 8.22
N GLY A 420 -9.69 -16.81 7.26
CA GLY A 420 -10.89 -17.55 6.89
C GLY A 420 -10.57 -18.96 6.37
N ARG A 421 -9.53 -19.09 5.53
CA ARG A 421 -9.05 -20.40 5.07
C ARG A 421 -8.44 -21.23 6.19
N ALA A 422 -7.63 -20.62 7.06
CA ALA A 422 -7.06 -21.34 8.20
C ALA A 422 -8.16 -21.96 9.07
N ALA A 423 -9.24 -21.20 9.37
CA ALA A 423 -10.39 -21.72 10.11
C ALA A 423 -11.09 -22.87 9.39
N TRP A 424 -11.27 -22.74 8.07
CA TRP A 424 -11.90 -23.78 7.24
C TRP A 424 -11.08 -25.07 7.20
N ILE A 425 -9.76 -24.98 6.96
CA ILE A 425 -8.86 -26.14 6.93
C ILE A 425 -8.71 -26.77 8.32
N GLY A 426 -8.73 -25.95 9.38
CA GLY A 426 -8.80 -26.39 10.76
C GLY A 426 -10.05 -27.21 11.07
N ARG A 427 -11.06 -27.25 10.18
CA ARG A 427 -12.33 -27.97 10.32
C ARG A 427 -13.12 -27.55 11.57
N ALA A 428 -13.09 -26.26 11.87
CA ALA A 428 -13.71 -25.69 13.08
C ALA A 428 -13.17 -26.31 14.40
N ASP A 429 -11.97 -26.91 14.36
CA ASP A 429 -11.22 -27.34 15.53
C ASP A 429 -10.17 -26.30 15.86
N GLU A 430 -10.14 -25.87 17.12
CA GLU A 430 -9.31 -24.74 17.55
C GLU A 430 -7.81 -25.05 17.46
N ASP A 431 -7.40 -26.24 17.91
CA ASP A 431 -5.99 -26.65 17.90
C ASP A 431 -5.46 -26.78 16.48
N ARG A 432 -6.25 -27.39 15.58
CA ARG A 432 -5.92 -27.48 14.16
C ARG A 432 -5.91 -26.12 13.47
N PHE A 433 -6.78 -25.21 13.88
CA PHE A 433 -6.76 -23.83 13.38
C PHE A 433 -5.47 -23.12 13.77
N PHE A 434 -5.06 -23.16 15.03
CA PHE A 434 -3.82 -22.50 15.48
C PHE A 434 -2.59 -23.13 14.82
N ALA A 435 -2.53 -24.45 14.71
CA ALA A 435 -1.45 -25.12 13.96
C ALA A 435 -1.39 -24.65 12.49
N LYS A 436 -2.55 -24.47 11.85
CA LYS A 436 -2.60 -23.97 10.47
C LYS A 436 -2.24 -22.48 10.37
N LEU A 437 -2.63 -21.68 11.35
CA LEU A 437 -2.27 -20.28 11.44
C LEU A 437 -0.76 -20.12 11.61
N ASP A 438 -0.11 -20.94 12.44
CA ASP A 438 1.35 -20.95 12.60
C ASP A 438 2.08 -21.24 11.29
N GLU A 439 1.64 -22.25 10.53
CA GLU A 439 2.19 -22.51 9.21
C GLU A 439 2.12 -21.26 8.31
N TYR A 440 1.04 -20.48 8.38
CA TYR A 440 0.90 -19.25 7.60
C TYR A 440 1.77 -18.10 8.13
N LEU A 441 1.91 -17.99 9.46
CA LEU A 441 2.76 -16.97 10.09
C LEU A 441 4.25 -17.22 9.80
N GLU A 442 4.70 -18.48 9.82
CA GLU A 442 6.05 -18.85 9.39
C GLU A 442 6.31 -18.45 7.93
N LEU A 443 5.37 -18.76 7.02
CA LEU A 443 5.47 -18.32 5.63
C LEU A 443 5.53 -16.79 5.51
N CYS A 444 4.80 -16.05 6.34
CA CYS A 444 4.89 -14.58 6.40
C CYS A 444 6.29 -14.11 6.84
N LYS A 445 6.86 -14.72 7.89
CA LYS A 445 8.23 -14.43 8.35
C LYS A 445 9.25 -14.69 7.24
N GLU A 446 9.19 -15.85 6.58
CA GLU A 446 10.11 -16.20 5.50
C GLU A 446 10.08 -15.19 4.34
N VAL A 447 8.88 -14.75 3.92
CA VAL A 447 8.74 -13.70 2.90
C VAL A 447 9.38 -12.38 3.34
N ILE A 448 9.21 -12.01 4.61
CA ILE A 448 9.80 -10.79 5.19
C ILE A 448 11.33 -10.86 5.21
N LEU A 449 11.90 -12.01 5.58
CA LEU A 449 13.35 -12.21 5.55
C LEU A 449 13.92 -12.13 4.13
N GLU A 450 13.22 -12.68 3.13
CA GLU A 450 13.60 -12.51 1.73
C GLU A 450 13.52 -11.06 1.27
N LYS A 451 12.53 -10.31 1.74
CA LYS A 451 12.45 -8.87 1.49
C LYS A 451 13.69 -8.17 2.05
N LYS A 452 14.02 -8.38 3.32
CA LYS A 452 15.18 -7.76 3.99
C LYS A 452 16.46 -8.02 3.19
N ARG A 453 16.73 -9.28 2.88
CA ARG A 453 17.92 -9.70 2.11
C ARG A 453 18.02 -9.00 0.76
N LEU A 454 16.90 -8.87 0.05
CA LEU A 454 16.87 -8.21 -1.24
C LEU A 454 17.08 -6.70 -1.12
N MET A 455 16.44 -6.03 -0.16
CA MET A 455 16.62 -4.59 0.03
C MET A 455 18.06 -4.25 0.43
N ASP A 456 18.70 -5.05 1.28
CA ASP A 456 20.12 -4.89 1.63
C ASP A 456 21.01 -4.99 0.39
N LYS A 457 20.74 -5.95 -0.51
CA LYS A 457 21.46 -6.10 -1.77
C LYS A 457 21.25 -4.88 -2.69
N LEU A 458 20.03 -4.36 -2.77
CA LEU A 458 19.73 -3.18 -3.59
C LEU A 458 20.47 -1.95 -3.07
N ILE A 459 20.47 -1.73 -1.76
CA ILE A 459 21.22 -0.64 -1.10
C ILE A 459 22.71 -0.80 -1.36
N ALA A 460 23.28 -1.97 -1.09
CA ALA A 460 24.71 -2.24 -1.29
C ALA A 460 25.16 -2.08 -2.75
N SER A 461 24.28 -2.35 -3.71
CA SER A 461 24.56 -2.18 -5.14
C SER A 461 24.42 -0.74 -5.65
N GLY A 462 23.87 0.18 -4.85
CA GLY A 462 23.55 1.54 -5.28
C GLY A 462 22.31 1.65 -6.18
N SER A 463 21.49 0.60 -6.27
CA SER A 463 20.28 0.58 -7.13
C SER A 463 19.13 1.45 -6.61
N VAL A 464 19.20 1.86 -5.34
CA VAL A 464 18.19 2.65 -4.64
C VAL A 464 18.83 3.89 -4.00
N PRO A 465 19.39 4.82 -4.80
CA PRO A 465 20.19 5.94 -4.29
C PRO A 465 19.42 6.85 -3.34
N PHE A 466 18.09 6.93 -3.49
CA PHE A 466 17.25 7.73 -2.61
C PHE A 466 17.41 7.34 -1.14
N TYR A 467 17.67 6.07 -0.83
CA TYR A 467 17.78 5.56 0.54
C TYR A 467 19.11 5.88 1.22
N THR A 468 20.15 6.10 0.42
CA THR A 468 21.52 6.31 0.91
C THR A 468 21.87 7.78 1.13
N GLN A 469 20.93 8.69 0.83
CA GLN A 469 21.07 10.10 1.19
C GLN A 469 21.26 10.26 2.70
N PRO A 470 21.98 11.30 3.17
CA PRO A 470 22.22 11.50 4.59
C PRO A 470 21.01 12.10 5.30
N LYS A 471 20.80 11.67 6.54
CA LYS A 471 20.04 12.34 7.60
C LYS A 471 20.87 13.48 8.23
N PRO A 472 20.29 14.33 9.09
CA PRO A 472 21.04 15.38 9.80
C PRO A 472 22.26 14.90 10.59
N ASN A 473 22.21 13.69 11.16
CA ASN A 473 23.33 13.08 11.86
C ASN A 473 24.40 12.44 10.93
N GLY A 474 24.16 12.41 9.61
CA GLY A 474 25.05 11.82 8.62
C GLY A 474 24.74 10.36 8.25
N ASP A 475 23.83 9.69 8.98
CA ASP A 475 23.43 8.31 8.68
C ASP A 475 22.57 8.25 7.40
N PRO A 476 22.49 7.09 6.72
CA PRO A 476 21.57 6.90 5.61
C PRO A 476 20.10 7.16 5.99
N LEU A 477 19.30 7.70 5.06
CA LEU A 477 17.86 7.94 5.24
C LEU A 477 17.11 6.67 5.63
N ILE A 478 17.44 5.53 5.03
CA ILE A 478 16.79 4.25 5.28
C ILE A 478 17.82 3.21 5.72
N ASP A 479 17.68 2.77 6.96
CA ASP A 479 18.23 1.50 7.44
C ASP A 479 17.09 0.48 7.52
N ILE A 480 17.11 -0.52 6.64
CA ILE A 480 16.05 -1.53 6.55
C ILE A 480 15.89 -2.33 7.85
N SER A 481 16.93 -2.40 8.68
CA SER A 481 16.91 -3.14 9.95
C SER A 481 16.10 -2.42 11.03
N LYS A 482 15.97 -1.10 10.93
CA LYS A 482 15.14 -0.27 11.83
C LYS A 482 13.69 -0.09 11.35
N ARG A 483 13.33 -0.71 10.21
CA ARG A 483 12.01 -0.56 9.60
C ARG A 483 11.05 -1.61 10.14
N GLU A 484 9.77 -1.28 10.06
CA GLU A 484 8.68 -2.16 10.46
C GLU A 484 8.34 -3.19 9.37
N PHE A 485 8.09 -4.42 9.77
CA PHE A 485 7.60 -5.49 8.90
C PHE A 485 6.25 -5.98 9.40
N LEU A 486 5.28 -6.05 8.50
CA LEU A 486 3.88 -6.11 8.92
C LEU A 486 3.24 -7.46 8.64
N ILE A 487 2.68 -8.05 9.69
CA ILE A 487 1.74 -9.17 9.60
C ILE A 487 0.33 -8.58 9.52
N GLY A 488 -0.28 -8.72 8.35
CA GLY A 488 -1.60 -8.18 8.07
C GLY A 488 -2.74 -9.08 8.55
N THR A 489 -3.96 -8.56 8.49
CA THR A 489 -5.19 -9.27 8.86
C THR A 489 -6.25 -9.18 7.77
N VAL A 490 -6.98 -10.26 7.51
CA VAL A 490 -8.16 -10.29 6.60
C VAL A 490 -9.06 -11.50 6.90
N GLY A 491 -10.37 -11.30 6.87
CA GLY A 491 -11.34 -12.39 7.05
C GLY A 491 -11.54 -12.86 8.50
N PHE A 492 -11.38 -11.97 9.49
CA PHE A 492 -11.64 -12.33 10.89
C PHE A 492 -13.11 -12.64 11.13
N GLU A 493 -14.03 -11.89 10.53
CA GLU A 493 -15.47 -12.15 10.63
C GLU A 493 -15.82 -13.57 10.17
N GLU A 494 -15.29 -13.99 9.03
CA GLU A 494 -15.53 -15.35 8.53
C GLU A 494 -14.81 -16.42 9.36
N MET A 495 -13.59 -16.12 9.82
CA MET A 495 -12.84 -17.00 10.73
C MET A 495 -13.61 -17.29 12.02
N VAL A 496 -14.11 -16.26 12.71
CA VAL A 496 -14.85 -16.46 13.97
C VAL A 496 -16.17 -17.18 13.73
N HIS A 497 -16.87 -16.88 12.64
CA HIS A 497 -18.12 -17.54 12.29
C HIS A 497 -17.89 -19.04 12.00
N ILE A 498 -16.80 -19.40 11.33
CA ILE A 498 -16.45 -20.81 11.08
C ILE A 498 -16.12 -21.55 12.40
N LEU A 499 -15.39 -20.92 13.31
CA LEU A 499 -14.88 -21.59 14.53
C LEU A 499 -15.86 -21.61 15.69
N THR A 500 -16.79 -20.66 15.74
CA THR A 500 -17.63 -20.44 16.92
C THR A 500 -19.12 -20.40 16.62
N ASP A 501 -19.53 -20.42 15.35
CA ASP A 501 -20.89 -20.14 14.89
C ASP A 501 -21.44 -18.75 15.33
N HIS A 502 -20.54 -17.86 15.78
CA HIS A 502 -20.85 -16.49 16.19
C HIS A 502 -20.16 -15.46 15.30
N HIS A 503 -20.79 -14.29 15.19
CA HIS A 503 -20.23 -13.16 14.46
C HIS A 503 -19.24 -12.37 15.32
N LEU A 504 -18.34 -11.60 14.69
CA LEU A 504 -17.31 -10.82 15.41
C LEU A 504 -17.92 -9.73 16.31
N HIS A 505 -19.16 -9.31 16.03
CA HIS A 505 -19.89 -8.34 16.82
C HIS A 505 -20.64 -8.97 18.02
N GLU A 506 -20.66 -10.28 18.14
CA GLU A 506 -21.22 -11.02 19.27
C GLU A 506 -20.14 -11.29 20.32
N ARG A 507 -20.55 -11.61 21.56
CA ARG A 507 -19.61 -11.69 22.70
C ARG A 507 -18.60 -12.82 22.52
N GLU A 508 -19.07 -13.99 22.10
CA GLU A 508 -18.28 -15.20 21.89
C GLU A 508 -17.32 -15.03 20.71
N GLY A 509 -17.81 -14.51 19.58
CA GLY A 509 -17.00 -14.20 18.40
C GLY A 509 -15.93 -13.14 18.69
N ALA A 510 -16.27 -12.05 19.39
CA ALA A 510 -15.30 -11.03 19.79
C ALA A 510 -14.22 -11.58 20.72
N ARG A 511 -14.60 -12.42 21.71
CA ARG A 511 -13.65 -13.07 22.63
C ARG A 511 -12.66 -13.94 21.86
N PHE A 512 -13.15 -14.72 20.89
CA PHE A 512 -12.30 -15.56 20.06
C PHE A 512 -11.39 -14.72 19.14
N GLY A 513 -11.93 -13.69 18.47
CA GLY A 513 -11.15 -12.78 17.64
C GLY A 513 -10.00 -12.11 18.41
N ILE A 514 -10.23 -11.66 19.64
CA ILE A 514 -9.18 -11.12 20.51
C ILE A 514 -8.16 -12.18 20.90
N LYS A 515 -8.59 -13.43 21.17
CA LYS A 515 -7.66 -14.55 21.44
C LYS A 515 -6.71 -14.75 20.27
N VAL A 516 -7.22 -14.76 19.04
CA VAL A 516 -6.41 -14.91 17.82
C VAL A 516 -5.47 -13.72 17.63
N LEU A 517 -5.91 -12.47 17.82
CA LEU A 517 -5.02 -11.31 17.70
C LEU A 517 -3.88 -11.32 18.72
N LYS A 518 -4.17 -11.69 19.98
CA LYS A 518 -3.13 -11.86 21.00
C LYS A 518 -2.11 -12.92 20.60
N TYR A 519 -2.58 -14.01 20.01
CA TYR A 519 -1.71 -15.07 19.49
C TYR A 519 -0.80 -14.57 18.37
N VAL A 520 -1.36 -13.87 17.38
CA VAL A 520 -0.57 -13.28 16.27
C VAL A 520 0.43 -12.25 16.80
N ARG A 521 0.05 -11.44 17.80
CA ARG A 521 0.96 -10.50 18.44
C ARG A 521 2.12 -11.21 19.13
N GLN A 522 1.83 -12.24 19.91
CA GLN A 522 2.87 -13.04 20.55
C GLN A 522 3.84 -13.63 19.52
N ARG A 523 3.33 -14.19 18.40
CA ARG A 523 4.21 -14.69 17.32
C ARG A 523 5.05 -13.59 16.68
N ALA A 524 4.51 -12.37 16.52
CA ALA A 524 5.28 -11.23 16.02
C ALA A 524 6.42 -10.84 16.99
N ASP A 525 6.15 -10.84 18.30
CA ASP A 525 7.16 -10.59 19.32
C ASP A 525 8.25 -11.68 19.31
N GLU A 526 7.87 -12.95 19.20
CA GLU A 526 8.80 -14.07 19.07
C GLU A 526 9.65 -13.97 17.78
N PHE A 527 9.08 -13.51 16.66
CA PHE A 527 9.84 -13.26 15.44
C PHE A 527 10.83 -12.11 15.57
N HIS A 528 10.48 -11.07 16.34
CA HIS A 528 11.41 -10.01 16.68
C HIS A 528 12.59 -10.56 17.48
N GLU A 529 12.34 -11.35 18.52
CA GLU A 529 13.38 -11.99 19.32
C GLU A 529 14.29 -12.92 18.49
N GLU A 530 13.72 -13.70 17.56
CA GLU A 530 14.45 -14.63 16.70
C GLU A 530 15.34 -13.93 15.66
N THR A 531 14.91 -12.79 15.13
CA THR A 531 15.50 -12.20 13.91
C THR A 531 16.14 -10.83 14.12
N GLY A 532 15.78 -10.13 15.21
CA GLY A 532 16.15 -8.74 15.47
C GLY A 532 15.43 -7.71 14.59
N LEU A 533 14.42 -8.11 13.80
CA LEU A 533 13.62 -7.19 12.98
C LEU A 533 12.32 -6.81 13.70
N ASN A 534 11.79 -5.61 13.44
CA ASN A 534 10.55 -5.16 14.06
C ASN A 534 9.34 -5.76 13.31
N PHE A 535 8.53 -6.58 14.00
CA PHE A 535 7.31 -7.15 13.46
C PHE A 535 6.07 -6.52 14.11
N GLY A 536 5.27 -5.82 13.30
CA GLY A 536 4.01 -5.21 13.71
C GLY A 536 2.79 -5.99 13.21
N VAL A 537 1.71 -5.98 13.98
CA VAL A 537 0.42 -6.53 13.54
C VAL A 537 -0.46 -5.40 13.03
N THR A 538 -0.94 -5.50 11.80
CA THR A 538 -1.67 -4.40 11.15
C THR A 538 -3.00 -4.84 10.54
N ARG A 539 -3.86 -3.84 10.38
CA ARG A 539 -5.00 -3.88 9.48
C ARG A 539 -4.51 -3.81 8.04
N THR A 540 -4.57 -4.92 7.31
CA THR A 540 -4.38 -4.88 5.85
C THR A 540 -5.47 -4.00 5.25
N PRO A 541 -5.17 -2.96 4.44
CA PRO A 541 -6.22 -2.23 3.75
C PRO A 541 -7.10 -3.16 2.89
N ALA A 542 -6.52 -4.25 2.37
CA ALA A 542 -7.16 -5.36 1.67
C ALA A 542 -8.08 -4.93 0.50
N GLU A 543 -7.68 -3.88 -0.21
CA GLU A 543 -8.36 -3.43 -1.43
C GLU A 543 -8.51 -4.57 -2.46
N SER A 544 -7.42 -5.29 -2.69
CA SER A 544 -7.37 -6.47 -3.55
C SER A 544 -7.43 -7.79 -2.77
N ALA A 545 -6.82 -7.84 -1.58
CA ALA A 545 -6.62 -9.09 -0.84
C ALA A 545 -7.96 -9.76 -0.43
N ALA A 546 -8.91 -8.97 0.07
CA ALA A 546 -10.22 -9.46 0.52
C ALA A 546 -10.97 -10.24 -0.57
N GLY A 547 -11.07 -9.66 -1.77
CA GLY A 547 -11.70 -10.32 -2.92
C GLY A 547 -10.85 -11.43 -3.52
N ARG A 548 -9.53 -11.22 -3.63
CA ARG A 548 -8.61 -12.21 -4.23
C ARG A 548 -8.62 -13.53 -3.45
N LEU A 549 -8.49 -13.47 -2.13
CA LEU A 549 -8.45 -14.65 -1.28
C LEU A 549 -9.81 -15.37 -1.28
N ALA A 550 -10.90 -14.63 -1.11
CA ALA A 550 -12.26 -15.19 -1.16
C ALA A 550 -12.58 -15.87 -2.49
N ARG A 551 -12.18 -15.28 -3.63
CA ARG A 551 -12.37 -15.91 -4.97
C ARG A 551 -11.58 -17.19 -5.17
N LYS A 552 -10.41 -17.33 -4.53
CA LYS A 552 -9.64 -18.57 -4.56
C LYS A 552 -10.33 -19.62 -3.70
N ASP A 553 -10.76 -19.25 -2.50
CA ASP A 553 -11.47 -20.13 -1.59
C ASP A 553 -12.82 -20.60 -2.12
N TRP A 554 -13.58 -19.72 -2.76
CA TRP A 554 -14.83 -20.05 -3.43
C TRP A 554 -14.65 -21.18 -4.47
N ARG A 555 -13.54 -21.16 -5.22
CA ARG A 555 -13.23 -22.17 -6.23
C ARG A 555 -12.75 -23.47 -5.62
N SER A 556 -11.86 -23.40 -4.63
CA SER A 556 -11.23 -24.57 -4.03
C SER A 556 -12.12 -25.32 -3.05
N TYR A 557 -13.01 -24.62 -2.33
CA TYR A 557 -13.74 -25.18 -1.20
C TYR A 557 -15.25 -24.86 -1.29
N PRO A 558 -16.09 -25.74 -1.84
CA PRO A 558 -17.52 -25.50 -1.94
C PRO A 558 -18.20 -25.19 -0.60
N GLY A 559 -17.75 -25.80 0.50
CA GLY A 559 -18.34 -25.62 1.82
C GLY A 559 -18.05 -24.27 2.50
N ILE A 560 -16.98 -23.57 2.11
CA ILE A 560 -16.65 -22.26 2.70
C ILE A 560 -17.58 -21.15 2.18
N ARG A 561 -18.23 -21.38 1.01
CA ARG A 561 -19.01 -20.37 0.28
C ARG A 561 -20.11 -19.71 1.11
N LYS A 562 -20.71 -20.44 2.05
CA LYS A 562 -21.77 -19.92 2.93
C LYS A 562 -21.29 -18.89 3.95
N TYR A 563 -19.99 -18.84 4.22
CA TYR A 563 -19.39 -17.87 5.14
C TYR A 563 -18.94 -16.59 4.41
N LEU A 564 -18.55 -16.73 3.14
CA LEU A 564 -18.09 -15.62 2.33
C LEU A 564 -19.22 -14.63 2.04
N LYS A 565 -18.90 -13.33 1.95
CA LYS A 565 -19.85 -12.27 1.63
C LYS A 565 -19.91 -12.03 0.12
N GLY A 566 -20.98 -11.40 -0.36
CA GLY A 566 -21.19 -11.11 -1.79
C GLY A 566 -22.19 -12.07 -2.45
N THR A 567 -22.38 -11.94 -3.77
CA THR A 567 -23.47 -12.64 -4.48
C THR A 567 -23.01 -13.78 -5.37
N GLY A 568 -21.74 -13.81 -5.78
CA GLY A 568 -21.23 -14.81 -6.70
C GLY A 568 -19.70 -14.91 -6.80
N PRO A 569 -19.18 -15.76 -7.70
CA PRO A 569 -17.76 -16.10 -7.79
C PRO A 569 -16.83 -14.94 -8.15
N THR A 570 -17.37 -13.82 -8.66
CA THR A 570 -16.61 -12.67 -9.15
C THR A 570 -16.56 -11.52 -8.15
N ASP A 571 -17.59 -11.37 -7.34
CA ASP A 571 -17.84 -10.27 -6.41
C ASP A 571 -17.81 -10.72 -4.94
N VAL A 572 -17.56 -12.01 -4.68
CA VAL A 572 -17.32 -12.54 -3.34
C VAL A 572 -16.13 -11.86 -2.66
N TYR A 573 -16.20 -11.69 -1.34
CA TYR A 573 -15.14 -11.10 -0.53
C TYR A 573 -15.13 -11.63 0.90
N TYR A 574 -13.95 -11.55 1.53
CA TYR A 574 -13.79 -11.63 2.98
C TYR A 574 -14.00 -10.25 3.60
N THR A 575 -14.57 -10.20 4.81
CA THR A 575 -14.63 -8.95 5.57
C THR A 575 -13.22 -8.43 5.86
N ASN A 576 -13.06 -7.10 5.74
CA ASN A 576 -11.74 -6.49 5.74
C ASN A 576 -11.08 -6.50 7.13
N SER A 577 -9.97 -7.24 7.28
CA SER A 577 -9.23 -7.33 8.54
C SER A 577 -10.11 -7.71 9.74
N THR A 578 -10.06 -6.92 10.81
CA THR A 578 -10.80 -7.09 12.07
C THR A 578 -12.06 -6.23 12.14
N THR A 579 -12.51 -5.60 11.03
CA THR A 579 -13.80 -4.92 11.06
C THR A 579 -14.93 -5.92 11.19
N LEU A 580 -16.00 -5.49 11.83
CA LEU A 580 -17.23 -6.26 11.90
C LEU A 580 -17.84 -6.37 10.51
N ASP A 581 -18.75 -7.34 10.32
CA ASP A 581 -19.54 -7.42 9.09
C ASP A 581 -20.12 -6.03 8.74
N VAL A 582 -19.77 -5.55 7.54
CA VAL A 582 -20.21 -4.24 7.05
C VAL A 582 -21.73 -4.14 6.95
N ALA A 583 -22.42 -5.27 6.78
CA ALA A 583 -23.87 -5.33 6.70
C ALA A 583 -24.57 -5.47 8.06
N ALA A 584 -23.84 -5.70 9.15
CA ALA A 584 -24.44 -5.91 10.47
C ALA A 584 -25.23 -4.67 10.93
N ALA A 585 -26.53 -4.85 11.10
CA ALA A 585 -27.48 -3.84 11.55
C ALA A 585 -27.47 -3.70 13.09
N ILE A 586 -26.31 -3.30 13.63
CA ILE A 586 -26.13 -2.99 15.06
C ILE A 586 -26.08 -1.46 15.25
N PRO A 587 -26.47 -0.93 16.44
CA PRO A 587 -26.38 0.50 16.73
C PRO A 587 -24.97 1.07 16.49
N LEU A 588 -24.87 2.31 16.00
CA LEU A 588 -23.58 2.94 15.68
C LEU A 588 -22.62 2.96 16.87
N SER A 589 -23.13 3.30 18.07
CA SER A 589 -22.33 3.31 19.31
C SER A 589 -21.75 1.94 19.63
N GLU A 590 -22.52 0.87 19.42
CA GLU A 590 -22.07 -0.51 19.61
C GLU A 590 -21.03 -0.90 18.56
N ARG A 591 -21.23 -0.57 17.27
CA ARG A 591 -20.23 -0.81 16.22
C ARG A 591 -18.90 -0.17 16.57
N ILE A 592 -18.90 1.13 16.85
CA ILE A 592 -17.67 1.88 17.15
C ILE A 592 -16.96 1.28 18.37
N LYS A 593 -17.71 0.97 19.44
CA LYS A 593 -17.14 0.40 20.66
C LYS A 593 -16.53 -0.97 20.40
N LYS A 594 -17.24 -1.84 19.67
CA LYS A 594 -16.82 -3.22 19.38
C LYS A 594 -15.62 -3.26 18.41
N GLU A 595 -15.62 -2.47 17.34
CA GLU A 595 -14.45 -2.35 16.45
C GLU A 595 -13.22 -1.83 17.21
N GLY A 596 -13.42 -0.81 18.06
CA GLY A 596 -12.36 -0.25 18.89
C GLY A 596 -11.69 -1.27 19.82
N MET A 597 -12.37 -2.34 20.25
CA MET A 597 -11.80 -3.37 21.13
C MET A 597 -10.63 -4.13 20.51
N PHE A 598 -10.51 -4.14 19.17
CA PHE A 598 -9.42 -4.81 18.48
C PHE A 598 -8.17 -3.92 18.31
N HIS A 599 -8.31 -2.59 18.39
CA HIS A 599 -7.22 -1.65 18.13
C HIS A 599 -5.99 -1.81 19.04
N PRO A 600 -6.13 -2.13 20.34
CA PRO A 600 -4.97 -2.34 21.21
C PRO A 600 -4.06 -3.51 20.81
N TYR A 601 -4.49 -4.37 19.90
CA TYR A 601 -3.72 -5.53 19.42
C TYR A 601 -3.18 -5.32 17.99
N LEU A 602 -3.29 -4.11 17.46
CA LEU A 602 -2.91 -3.74 16.09
C LEU A 602 -1.91 -2.57 16.12
N ASP A 603 -0.71 -2.85 16.60
CA ASP A 603 0.37 -1.87 16.80
C ASP A 603 1.00 -1.37 15.49
N GLY A 604 0.87 -2.12 14.38
CA GLY A 604 1.27 -1.70 13.04
C GLY A 604 0.17 -0.95 12.26
N GLY A 605 -1.03 -0.78 12.83
CA GLY A 605 -2.10 0.01 12.21
C GLY A 605 -3.52 -0.51 12.43
N ALA A 606 -4.44 0.41 12.72
CA ALA A 606 -5.87 0.14 12.91
C ALA A 606 -6.71 1.26 12.26
N LEU A 607 -7.97 0.99 11.91
CA LEU A 607 -8.88 2.02 11.39
C LEU A 607 -10.34 1.57 11.53
N THR A 608 -11.15 2.40 12.20
CA THR A 608 -12.61 2.26 12.25
C THR A 608 -13.26 3.15 11.20
N HIS A 609 -14.19 2.59 10.43
CA HIS A 609 -14.97 3.34 9.44
C HIS A 609 -16.36 3.66 9.97
N ILE A 610 -16.73 4.93 9.92
CA ILE A 610 -18.09 5.38 10.26
C ILE A 610 -18.78 5.78 8.95
N TYR A 611 -19.56 4.86 8.39
CA TYR A 611 -20.30 5.10 7.15
C TYR A 611 -21.55 5.94 7.43
N LEU A 612 -21.54 7.20 6.99
CA LEU A 612 -22.63 8.14 7.18
C LEU A 612 -23.76 7.87 6.19
N GLY A 613 -24.99 7.89 6.69
CA GLY A 613 -26.22 7.69 5.92
C GLY A 613 -26.84 9.00 5.42
N GLU A 614 -26.43 10.14 5.97
CA GLU A 614 -27.02 11.44 5.67
C GLU A 614 -26.24 12.19 4.58
N ALA A 615 -26.96 12.87 3.69
CA ALA A 615 -26.36 13.72 2.67
C ALA A 615 -25.65 14.96 3.27
N ASN A 616 -26.17 15.49 4.37
CA ASN A 616 -25.67 16.70 5.04
C ASN A 616 -25.72 16.50 6.57
N PRO A 617 -24.80 15.71 7.14
CA PRO A 617 -24.74 15.52 8.59
C PRO A 617 -24.41 16.85 9.31
N ASN A 618 -24.83 16.99 10.56
CA ASN A 618 -24.57 18.20 11.35
C ASN A 618 -23.10 18.22 11.87
N PRO A 619 -22.32 19.28 11.60
CA PRO A 619 -20.93 19.39 12.08
C PRO A 619 -20.77 19.22 13.60
N ASP A 620 -21.59 19.90 14.40
CA ASP A 620 -21.50 19.87 15.86
C ASP A 620 -21.84 18.48 16.43
N ALA A 621 -22.80 17.79 15.82
CA ALA A 621 -23.13 16.40 16.16
C ALA A 621 -21.96 15.46 15.88
N LEU A 622 -21.31 15.62 14.72
CA LEU A 622 -20.11 14.86 14.37
C LEU A 622 -18.95 15.16 15.32
N TRP A 623 -18.72 16.41 15.70
CA TRP A 623 -17.68 16.76 16.68
C TRP A 623 -17.99 16.21 18.08
N SER A 624 -19.25 16.28 18.51
CA SER A 624 -19.70 15.67 19.77
C SER A 624 -19.48 14.16 19.76
N LEU A 625 -19.78 13.49 18.64
CA LEU A 625 -19.48 12.08 18.46
C LEU A 625 -17.97 11.83 18.50
N THR A 626 -17.16 12.58 17.76
CA THR A 626 -15.68 12.49 17.77
C THR A 626 -15.13 12.53 19.19
N LYS A 627 -15.58 13.46 20.04
CA LYS A 627 -15.17 13.53 21.46
C LYS A 627 -15.56 12.29 22.25
N LYS A 628 -16.76 11.74 22.02
CA LYS A 628 -17.20 10.48 22.66
C LYS A 628 -16.37 9.29 22.19
N ILE A 629 -16.08 9.17 20.90
CA ILE A 629 -15.20 8.12 20.35
C ILE A 629 -13.84 8.22 21.02
N ALA A 630 -13.27 9.43 21.04
CA ALA A 630 -11.93 9.68 21.52
C ALA A 630 -11.75 9.30 23.00
N THR A 631 -12.75 9.53 23.84
CA THR A 631 -12.64 9.39 25.31
C THR A 631 -13.34 8.18 25.90
N GLN A 632 -14.33 7.60 25.21
CA GLN A 632 -15.18 6.52 25.75
C GLN A 632 -14.95 5.18 25.03
N THR A 633 -14.00 5.11 24.11
CA THR A 633 -13.71 3.90 23.34
C THR A 633 -12.21 3.66 23.20
N LEU A 634 -11.85 2.45 22.76
CA LEU A 634 -10.46 2.06 22.52
C LEU A 634 -9.97 2.39 21.10
N ASN A 635 -10.78 3.10 20.30
CA ASN A 635 -10.41 3.48 18.94
C ASN A 635 -9.16 4.37 18.94
N ALA A 636 -8.11 3.87 18.29
CA ALA A 636 -6.85 4.59 18.07
C ALA A 636 -6.88 5.52 16.84
N TYR A 637 -7.67 5.16 15.81
CA TYR A 637 -7.73 5.87 14.54
C TYR A 637 -9.07 5.61 13.84
N TRP A 638 -9.75 6.65 13.37
CA TRP A 638 -11.01 6.50 12.62
C TRP A 638 -11.18 7.56 11.54
N ALA A 639 -12.13 7.29 10.64
CA ALA A 639 -12.61 8.27 9.67
C ALA A 639 -14.12 8.15 9.50
N PHE A 640 -14.77 9.30 9.36
CA PHE A 640 -16.11 9.35 8.79
C PHE A 640 -16.02 9.07 7.29
N THR A 641 -17.07 8.48 6.73
CA THR A 641 -17.17 8.22 5.30
C THR A 641 -18.50 8.76 4.84
N LYS A 642 -18.43 9.83 4.05
CA LYS A 642 -19.57 10.42 3.36
C LYS A 642 -19.48 10.03 1.90
N ASP A 643 -20.56 9.44 1.39
CA ASP A 643 -20.65 9.07 -0.02
C ASP A 643 -21.16 10.27 -0.82
N ILE A 644 -20.42 10.66 -1.86
CA ILE A 644 -20.69 11.86 -2.65
C ILE A 644 -20.93 11.48 -4.10
N LEU A 645 -22.09 11.88 -4.65
CA LEU A 645 -22.38 11.80 -6.07
C LEU A 645 -21.70 12.96 -6.79
N SER A 646 -21.04 12.68 -7.91
CA SER A 646 -20.44 13.67 -8.80
C SER A 646 -20.85 13.44 -10.25
N CYS A 647 -21.45 14.46 -10.87
CA CYS A 647 -21.89 14.38 -12.26
C CYS A 647 -20.79 14.85 -13.23
N PRO A 648 -20.31 14.00 -14.15
CA PRO A 648 -19.27 14.42 -15.10
C PRO A 648 -19.78 15.39 -16.18
N LYS A 649 -21.10 15.48 -16.37
CA LYS A 649 -21.72 16.36 -17.40
C LYS A 649 -21.94 17.80 -16.93
N CYS A 650 -22.43 17.98 -15.71
CA CYS A 650 -22.80 19.30 -15.18
C CYS A 650 -22.04 19.71 -13.92
N TYR A 651 -21.06 18.89 -13.50
CA TYR A 651 -20.22 19.09 -12.32
C TYR A 651 -20.98 19.24 -11.00
N TYR A 652 -22.28 18.91 -10.98
CA TYR A 652 -23.06 18.90 -9.76
C TYR A 652 -22.55 17.83 -8.80
N GLN A 653 -22.37 18.22 -7.54
CA GLN A 653 -21.97 17.34 -6.47
C GLN A 653 -22.97 17.41 -5.32
N THR A 654 -23.24 16.28 -4.70
CA THR A 654 -24.11 16.20 -3.53
C THR A 654 -23.82 14.96 -2.70
N GLY A 655 -24.06 15.03 -1.40
CA GLY A 655 -24.05 13.84 -0.55
C GLY A 655 -25.22 12.91 -0.88
N ILE A 656 -25.04 11.62 -0.70
CA ILE A 656 -26.12 10.63 -0.88
C ILE A 656 -26.89 10.48 0.44
N ASP A 657 -28.22 10.61 0.39
CA ASP A 657 -29.09 10.27 1.52
C ASP A 657 -29.54 8.81 1.41
N TRP A 658 -28.91 7.95 2.20
CA TRP A 658 -29.13 6.50 2.22
C TRP A 658 -30.39 6.08 2.95
N ARG A 659 -31.10 7.02 3.59
CA ARG A 659 -32.46 6.77 4.12
C ARG A 659 -33.49 6.72 2.99
N ARG A 660 -33.15 7.26 1.82
CA ARG A 660 -34.01 7.36 0.63
C ARG A 660 -33.45 6.66 -0.60
N THR A 661 -32.18 6.28 -0.55
CA THR A 661 -31.44 5.68 -1.66
C THR A 661 -30.89 4.33 -1.24
N SER A 662 -31.05 3.34 -2.09
CA SER A 662 -30.44 2.02 -1.91
C SER A 662 -30.14 1.43 -3.27
N PHE A 663 -29.07 0.66 -3.36
CA PHE A 663 -28.71 -0.11 -4.55
C PHE A 663 -28.80 -1.59 -4.20
N THR A 664 -29.36 -2.38 -5.10
CA THR A 664 -29.46 -3.84 -4.95
C THR A 664 -28.44 -4.58 -5.81
N SER A 665 -27.81 -3.89 -6.77
CA SER A 665 -26.79 -4.46 -7.65
C SER A 665 -25.73 -3.45 -8.08
N ILE A 666 -24.58 -3.96 -8.50
CA ILE A 666 -23.51 -3.15 -9.11
C ILE A 666 -24.01 -2.44 -10.36
N THR A 667 -24.89 -3.07 -11.14
CA THR A 667 -25.46 -2.47 -12.35
C THR A 667 -26.33 -1.24 -12.05
N GLU A 668 -27.11 -1.26 -10.96
CA GLU A 668 -27.86 -0.07 -10.55
C GLU A 668 -26.92 1.06 -10.11
N LEU A 669 -25.88 0.73 -9.36
CA LEU A 669 -24.85 1.68 -8.93
C LEU A 669 -24.13 2.32 -10.11
N ASP A 670 -23.70 1.53 -11.10
CA ASP A 670 -23.00 2.02 -12.30
C ASP A 670 -23.91 2.87 -13.21
N ASN A 671 -25.24 2.78 -13.05
CA ASN A 671 -26.24 3.56 -13.81
C ASN A 671 -26.92 4.65 -12.97
N ILE A 672 -26.32 5.08 -11.86
CA ILE A 672 -26.87 6.14 -11.01
C ILE A 672 -27.08 7.44 -11.80
N GLN A 673 -28.24 8.08 -11.62
CA GLN A 673 -28.65 9.26 -12.37
C GLN A 673 -28.37 10.56 -11.61
N CYS A 674 -27.91 11.61 -12.31
CA CYS A 674 -27.77 12.94 -11.76
C CYS A 674 -29.14 13.53 -11.42
N PRO A 675 -29.40 13.93 -10.17
CA PRO A 675 -30.67 14.54 -9.78
C PRO A 675 -30.86 15.96 -10.35
N ARG A 676 -29.80 16.60 -10.86
CA ARG A 676 -29.85 17.94 -11.45
C ARG A 676 -30.11 17.93 -12.96
N CYS A 677 -29.35 17.14 -13.73
CA CYS A 677 -29.38 17.20 -15.20
C CYS A 677 -29.84 15.90 -15.88
N GLY A 678 -30.16 14.87 -15.10
CA GLY A 678 -30.65 13.59 -15.62
C GLY A 678 -29.61 12.70 -16.30
N TYR A 679 -28.32 13.07 -16.29
CA TYR A 679 -27.24 12.22 -16.83
C TYR A 679 -27.16 10.88 -16.10
N VAL A 680 -27.07 9.78 -16.85
CA VAL A 680 -26.96 8.41 -16.32
C VAL A 680 -25.50 7.99 -16.29
N GLY A 681 -25.07 7.36 -15.19
CA GLY A 681 -23.68 6.96 -14.97
C GLY A 681 -22.87 8.04 -14.25
N CYS A 682 -23.48 8.72 -13.27
CA CYS A 682 -22.72 9.58 -12.36
C CYS A 682 -21.71 8.77 -11.55
N ASP A 683 -20.66 9.44 -11.14
CA ASP A 683 -19.66 8.82 -10.30
C ASP A 683 -20.06 8.94 -8.82
N VAL A 684 -19.70 7.95 -8.02
CA VAL A 684 -19.87 7.99 -6.57
C VAL A 684 -18.49 7.93 -5.94
N PHE A 685 -18.15 8.93 -5.13
CA PHE A 685 -16.91 8.94 -4.36
C PHE A 685 -17.20 8.41 -2.97
N SER A 686 -16.42 7.42 -2.56
CA SER A 686 -16.52 6.82 -1.23
C SER A 686 -15.13 6.38 -0.75
N ARG A 687 -15.03 5.97 0.51
CA ARG A 687 -13.78 5.46 1.08
C ARG A 687 -13.65 3.97 0.77
N VAL A 688 -12.62 3.59 0.00
CA VAL A 688 -12.41 2.18 -0.40
C VAL A 688 -12.08 1.36 0.85
N THR A 689 -10.94 1.67 1.45
CA THR A 689 -10.32 0.96 2.57
C THR A 689 -9.54 1.90 3.47
N GLY A 690 -8.86 2.89 2.88
CA GLY A 690 -8.03 3.84 3.61
C GLY A 690 -7.99 5.24 3.00
N TYR A 691 -8.65 5.48 1.87
CA TYR A 691 -8.66 6.74 1.11
C TYR A 691 -9.95 6.84 0.27
N VAL A 692 -10.32 8.07 -0.13
CA VAL A 692 -11.49 8.34 -0.96
C VAL A 692 -11.15 8.21 -2.43
N GLN A 693 -11.99 7.52 -3.19
CA GLN A 693 -11.85 7.39 -4.64
C GLN A 693 -13.19 7.13 -5.31
N SER A 694 -13.26 7.34 -6.63
CA SER A 694 -14.37 6.92 -7.48
C SER A 694 -14.67 5.43 -7.28
N VAL A 695 -15.92 5.08 -6.95
CA VAL A 695 -16.39 3.70 -6.84
C VAL A 695 -16.36 3.00 -8.20
N ALA A 696 -16.45 3.75 -9.31
CA ALA A 696 -16.37 3.18 -10.65
C ALA A 696 -15.03 2.49 -10.93
N THR A 697 -13.94 2.95 -10.30
CA THR A 697 -12.59 2.35 -10.44
C THR A 697 -12.35 1.16 -9.49
N TRP A 698 -13.29 0.83 -8.61
CA TRP A 698 -13.13 -0.25 -7.64
C TRP A 698 -13.34 -1.61 -8.30
N ASN A 699 -12.65 -2.62 -7.78
CA ASN A 699 -12.91 -4.00 -8.17
C ASN A 699 -14.31 -4.47 -7.71
N SER A 700 -14.85 -5.48 -8.40
CA SER A 700 -16.19 -6.04 -8.16
C SER A 700 -16.48 -6.36 -6.69
N SER A 701 -15.52 -6.99 -6.01
CA SER A 701 -15.63 -7.34 -4.58
C SER A 701 -15.81 -6.10 -3.70
N LYS A 702 -15.08 -5.01 -3.97
CA LYS A 702 -15.23 -3.75 -3.22
C LYS A 702 -16.49 -2.98 -3.58
N LYS A 703 -16.95 -3.04 -4.83
CA LYS A 703 -18.29 -2.52 -5.20
C LYS A 703 -19.40 -3.27 -4.47
N GLN A 704 -19.29 -4.60 -4.34
CA GLN A 704 -20.26 -5.39 -3.60
C GLN A 704 -20.19 -5.11 -2.09
N GLU A 705 -19.00 -4.97 -1.51
CA GLU A 705 -18.84 -4.51 -0.13
C GLU A 705 -19.51 -3.15 0.09
N PHE A 706 -19.34 -2.20 -0.82
CA PHE A 706 -19.98 -0.87 -0.76
C PHE A 706 -21.50 -0.94 -0.73
N ILE A 707 -22.10 -1.80 -1.54
CA ILE A 707 -23.55 -2.04 -1.55
C ILE A 707 -23.99 -2.61 -0.20
N ASN A 708 -23.23 -3.56 0.34
CA ASN A 708 -23.53 -4.24 1.60
C ASN A 708 -23.35 -3.36 2.85
N ARG A 709 -22.67 -2.21 2.76
CA ARG A 709 -22.42 -1.33 3.93
C ARG A 709 -23.72 -0.85 4.57
N HIS A 710 -23.87 -1.16 5.84
CA HIS A 710 -24.84 -0.52 6.72
C HIS A 710 -24.35 0.90 7.06
N ARG A 711 -25.23 1.89 6.86
CA ARG A 711 -24.92 3.31 7.00
C ARG A 711 -25.77 3.95 8.08
N TYR A 712 -25.19 4.93 8.77
CA TYR A 712 -25.72 5.47 10.02
C TYR A 712 -26.08 6.95 9.89
N ALA A 713 -27.26 7.34 10.36
CA ALA A 713 -27.56 8.75 10.65
C ALA A 713 -27.01 9.10 12.04
N VAL A 714 -26.38 10.27 12.18
CA VAL A 714 -25.63 10.68 13.38
C VAL A 714 -26.33 11.82 14.10
#